data_AF-A0A8H5BLA4-F1
#
_entry.id   AF-A0A8H5BLA4-F1
#
_cell.length_a   1.000
_cell.length_b   1.000
_cell.length_c   1.000
_cell.angle_alpha   90.00
_cell.angle_beta   90.00
_cell.angle_gamma   90.00
#
_symmetry.space_group_name_H-M   'P 1'
#
loop_
_entity.id
_entity.type
_entity.pdbx_description
1 polymer ?
#
loop_
_entity_poly.entity_id
_entity_poly.type
_entity_poly.pdbx_seq_one_letter_code
_entity_poly.pdbx_strand_id
1 'polypeptide(L)'
;MRSDQMGTEGSNAQCPHPPHSMTSGFASAALPYDLYRHIVENLDDPRDRSTLLSLSVVNKAWCEESQRILYMEFCDDWADDRDKDIVRARHTSFLSAIIDNPARLGPHVRTYAQFSLAHTRNQDSLLGLLIEALPAMFNLQHLHIVPVGAGSMPPDMFIRCTFQLRSLTLLFGLALSGPFLEFLRIQPEIRHLCIAPSAIWPCEADLSQLPEDVCPKLLSTSCLYESMAQVTKGRQVIALEIMLDFDRMERLQLNPYKLDFGGVRYLNLQVLTRGRPSDLVRIVGNDLVLLKLESFDIETTMYLYYREHTDSCPMKFTHDATHRSAGDRRPDDIVSSLFRYYNLHPHTPAGMLRCKNHHWALRISLAHRSFRTSTRHRNEAFNAAAIERAEDEVDVCIVGGGPAGLSAAIRLKQLEREKGNEIRVVVLEKGSEAGSHIVSGAVVEPRALNELLPDWQSMPDHPLTQPATSSKMLFLTEKLAIPIPHPPQMSNNGNYIVSLSQFTRWLASVAENDYGVEIYPGFAGAQLLLSDEADAKDPWGNSVRSVQGVVTNEVGLTRNYRMKSSFEPGMAFRAKVTLLAEGAHGSLSKQAISMYQLRKEAEPQTYGIGVKEVWRVDPEKHRPGEVVHTLGWPLQSNTYGGGWVYHMDGGLVSLGLVVGLDYKNPYLSPYRELQQMKHHPYFRNLLQSPSSERLSYGARVLTEGGFQSIPKLNFPGGALIGCSAGFVNIAKIKGTHNAMKSGMLAAETAYSVVHSAEASDSAESAEEGAAKAADMAPYDKALHESWVHSDLYEVRNLRPSFGTKLGMWGGIVYSGIDSLFLKGRVPWTFKHHPPAGQEKNPDSTSSFDSSHTEPASMHSPIAYPPFEAPLSTDLLTSVALTGTNHAEDQPVHLRVVQTRKYVDSLTKRGGNSAVGAGAGAVASEAEALVDAEQESTEEAKNEVDEEKRRRREHVRVNVGEYAGLLGRACPAGVYEYVPEEATGEAQEGWNGHKLVINSQNCIHCKLCDVKVPTQDITWTVPEGGGGPKYNLT
;
A
#
# COMPACT_ATOMS: atom_id res chain seq x y z
N MET A 1 -28.45 -41.70 38.09
CA MET A 1 -28.93 -42.95 37.44
C MET A 1 -27.93 -43.18 36.31
N ARG A 2 -27.06 -44.21 36.28
CA ARG A 2 -27.23 -45.68 36.46
C ARG A 2 -28.36 -46.24 35.58
N SER A 3 -28.17 -47.28 34.76
CA SER A 3 -26.96 -48.04 34.31
C SER A 3 -27.39 -48.89 33.07
N ASP A 4 -26.60 -49.69 32.33
CA ASP A 4 -25.26 -50.32 32.43
C ASP A 4 -24.45 -50.06 31.11
N GLN A 5 -23.37 -50.71 30.60
CA GLN A 5 -22.70 -52.04 30.65
C GLN A 5 -23.48 -53.21 29.97
N MET A 6 -22.86 -54.25 29.37
CA MET A 6 -21.45 -54.71 29.39
C MET A 6 -21.04 -55.56 28.14
N GLY A 7 -19.75 -55.55 27.76
CA GLY A 7 -19.00 -56.71 27.22
C GLY A 7 -18.96 -56.97 25.69
N THR A 8 -18.08 -57.86 25.16
CA THR A 8 -16.59 -57.86 25.05
C THR A 8 -16.10 -59.19 24.46
N GLU A 9 -15.45 -59.21 23.29
CA GLU A 9 -14.48 -60.22 22.77
C GLU A 9 -14.18 -59.92 21.28
N GLY A 10 -13.01 -60.21 20.67
CA GLY A 10 -11.75 -60.68 21.24
C GLY A 10 -10.88 -61.50 20.25
N SER A 11 -9.93 -60.88 19.53
CA SER A 11 -8.80 -61.61 18.89
C SER A 11 -7.60 -60.68 18.59
N ASN A 12 -6.38 -61.23 18.58
CA ASN A 12 -5.11 -60.48 18.62
C ASN A 12 -4.27 -60.59 17.34
N ALA A 13 -3.50 -59.53 17.05
CA ALA A 13 -2.15 -59.60 16.49
C ALA A 13 -1.30 -58.46 17.10
N GLN A 14 -0.02 -58.69 17.38
CA GLN A 14 0.77 -57.89 18.35
C GLN A 14 1.66 -56.80 17.71
N CYS A 15 1.95 -55.75 18.50
CA CYS A 15 2.95 -54.70 18.19
C CYS A 15 4.40 -55.17 18.50
N PRO A 16 5.42 -54.34 18.20
CA PRO A 16 5.94 -53.46 19.26
C PRO A 16 6.37 -52.03 18.84
N HIS A 17 6.54 -51.17 19.86
CA HIS A 17 7.12 -49.80 19.85
C HIS A 17 8.30 -49.75 20.87
N PRO A 18 9.03 -48.63 21.14
CA PRO A 18 9.10 -47.27 20.56
C PRO A 18 10.55 -47.03 20.01
N PRO A 19 11.34 -45.94 20.23
CA PRO A 19 11.10 -44.50 20.55
C PRO A 19 11.94 -43.46 19.74
N HIS A 20 11.67 -42.15 19.95
CA HIS A 20 12.55 -40.97 19.71
C HIS A 20 12.99 -40.62 18.25
N SER A 21 13.30 -39.38 17.85
CA SER A 21 12.96 -38.02 18.32
C SER A 21 13.49 -36.94 17.34
N MET A 22 12.83 -35.76 17.23
CA MET A 22 13.23 -34.57 16.42
C MET A 22 13.25 -34.83 14.90
N THR A 23 12.74 -33.97 14.00
CA THR A 23 12.98 -32.52 13.83
C THR A 23 11.78 -31.80 13.18
N SER A 24 11.71 -30.47 13.31
CA SER A 24 10.83 -29.59 12.54
C SER A 24 11.48 -29.14 11.23
N GLY A 25 10.69 -28.95 10.17
CA GLY A 25 11.16 -28.32 8.93
C GLY A 25 10.24 -28.47 7.72
N PHE A 26 10.05 -27.35 7.00
CA PHE A 26 9.66 -27.21 5.58
C PHE A 26 8.53 -28.08 5.00
N ALA A 27 7.42 -27.42 4.65
CA ALA A 27 6.53 -27.82 3.56
C ALA A 27 6.65 -26.80 2.43
N SER A 28 6.89 -27.23 1.19
CA SER A 28 7.09 -26.35 0.03
C SER A 28 6.39 -26.88 -1.23
N ALA A 29 5.65 -25.99 -1.91
CA ALA A 29 5.10 -26.04 -3.26
C ALA A 29 4.98 -27.40 -3.99
N ALA A 30 3.75 -27.78 -4.35
CA ALA A 30 3.47 -28.94 -5.22
C ALA A 30 3.48 -28.58 -6.72
N LEU A 31 3.85 -29.57 -7.55
CA LEU A 31 3.76 -29.53 -9.02
C LEU A 31 2.31 -29.74 -9.52
N PRO A 32 1.97 -29.26 -10.74
CA PRO A 32 0.78 -29.72 -11.46
C PRO A 32 0.82 -31.24 -11.67
N TYR A 33 -0.20 -31.94 -11.17
CA TYR A 33 -0.22 -33.40 -11.02
C TYR A 33 0.04 -34.15 -12.34
N ASP A 34 -0.57 -33.71 -13.44
CA ASP A 34 -0.51 -34.43 -14.72
C ASP A 34 0.86 -34.37 -15.40
N LEU A 35 1.59 -33.25 -15.28
CA LEU A 35 2.94 -33.12 -15.84
C LEU A 35 3.94 -33.97 -15.05
N TYR A 36 3.86 -33.93 -13.71
CA TYR A 36 4.67 -34.79 -12.84
C TYR A 36 4.40 -36.28 -13.14
N ARG A 37 3.13 -36.65 -13.28
CA ARG A 37 2.70 -38.01 -13.62
C ARG A 37 3.25 -38.47 -14.98
N HIS A 38 3.12 -37.64 -16.02
CA HIS A 38 3.58 -37.99 -17.36
C HIS A 38 5.11 -38.21 -17.44
N ILE A 39 5.90 -37.44 -16.68
CA ILE A 39 7.35 -37.63 -16.60
C ILE A 39 7.70 -38.92 -15.84
N VAL A 40 7.07 -39.18 -14.68
CA VAL A 40 7.35 -40.36 -13.86
C VAL A 40 6.91 -41.67 -14.53
N GLU A 41 5.82 -41.68 -15.28
CA GLU A 41 5.31 -42.86 -15.99
C GLU A 41 6.17 -43.25 -17.22
N ASN A 42 6.99 -42.34 -17.77
CA ASN A 42 7.83 -42.57 -18.97
C ASN A 42 9.34 -42.69 -18.69
N LEU A 43 9.75 -42.81 -17.42
CA LEU A 43 11.13 -43.15 -17.05
C LEU A 43 11.30 -44.67 -16.92
N ASP A 44 12.14 -45.22 -17.80
CA ASP A 44 12.38 -46.65 -17.99
C ASP A 44 13.24 -47.30 -16.88
N ASP A 45 14.14 -46.55 -16.22
CA ASP A 45 14.94 -47.04 -15.07
C ASP A 45 14.31 -46.61 -13.71
N PRO A 46 14.09 -47.54 -12.76
CA PRO A 46 13.61 -47.21 -11.42
C PRO A 46 14.49 -46.23 -10.63
N ARG A 47 15.78 -46.10 -10.97
CA ARG A 47 16.75 -45.26 -10.26
C ARG A 47 16.62 -43.78 -10.60
N ASP A 48 16.24 -43.43 -11.83
CA ASP A 48 16.07 -42.03 -12.24
C ASP A 48 14.89 -41.36 -11.53
N ARG A 49 13.89 -42.16 -11.12
CA ARG A 49 12.78 -41.70 -10.27
C ARG A 49 13.23 -41.20 -8.89
N SER A 50 14.42 -41.59 -8.42
CA SER A 50 15.00 -41.03 -7.19
C SER A 50 15.58 -39.62 -7.38
N THR A 51 16.12 -39.31 -8.57
CA THR A 51 16.70 -38.00 -8.90
C THR A 51 15.63 -36.89 -9.00
N LEU A 52 14.38 -37.27 -9.30
CA LEU A 52 13.24 -36.34 -9.27
C LEU A 52 12.88 -35.81 -7.86
N LEU A 53 13.32 -36.47 -6.78
CA LEU A 53 13.11 -35.98 -5.41
C LEU A 53 14.09 -34.86 -5.00
N SER A 54 15.13 -34.60 -5.80
CA SER A 54 16.11 -33.52 -5.60
C SER A 54 15.93 -32.33 -6.56
N LEU A 55 14.91 -32.34 -7.42
CA LEU A 55 14.63 -31.27 -8.40
C LEU A 55 13.65 -30.23 -7.84
N SER A 56 14.17 -29.12 -7.33
CA SER A 56 13.38 -27.99 -6.83
C SER A 56 12.86 -27.10 -7.97
N VAL A 57 11.67 -27.39 -8.50
CA VAL A 57 10.98 -26.49 -9.43
C VAL A 57 10.38 -25.30 -8.67
N VAL A 58 11.12 -24.20 -8.57
CA VAL A 58 10.69 -22.99 -7.87
C VAL A 58 9.58 -22.28 -8.67
N ASN A 59 8.34 -22.41 -8.21
CA ASN A 59 7.16 -21.82 -8.86
C ASN A 59 7.06 -20.30 -8.60
N LYS A 60 7.95 -19.52 -9.23
CA LYS A 60 8.09 -18.07 -9.02
C LYS A 60 7.12 -17.29 -9.92
N ALA A 61 6.00 -16.87 -9.33
CA ALA A 61 4.93 -16.05 -9.92
C ALA A 61 4.18 -16.69 -11.11
N TRP A 62 3.03 -17.32 -10.81
CA TRP A 62 2.05 -17.74 -11.82
C TRP A 62 1.46 -16.51 -12.51
N CYS A 63 1.53 -16.45 -13.84
CA CYS A 63 0.95 -15.39 -14.65
C CYS A 63 0.11 -16.04 -15.77
N GLU A 64 -1.20 -15.85 -15.73
CA GLU A 64 -2.16 -16.70 -16.45
C GLU A 64 -2.11 -16.62 -17.99
N GLU A 65 -1.45 -15.60 -18.55
CA GLU A 65 -1.38 -15.38 -20.01
C GLU A 65 -0.19 -16.10 -20.71
N SER A 66 0.63 -16.90 -20.00
CA SER A 66 1.87 -17.47 -20.56
C SER A 66 2.13 -18.95 -20.23
N GLN A 67 1.25 -19.84 -20.70
CA GLN A 67 1.29 -21.30 -20.46
C GLN A 67 2.51 -22.11 -21.01
N ARG A 68 3.67 -21.51 -21.33
CA ARG A 68 4.80 -22.22 -21.99
C ARG A 68 6.20 -21.77 -21.54
N ILE A 69 6.54 -22.01 -20.28
CA ILE A 69 7.87 -21.77 -19.69
C ILE A 69 8.41 -23.08 -19.11
N LEU A 70 9.69 -23.40 -19.39
CA LEU A 70 10.43 -24.46 -18.72
C LEU A 70 11.59 -23.86 -17.93
N TYR A 71 11.64 -24.12 -16.62
CA TYR A 71 12.73 -23.72 -15.73
C TYR A 71 13.41 -24.97 -15.16
N MET A 72 14.73 -25.05 -15.30
CA MET A 72 15.53 -26.19 -14.80
C MET A 72 16.79 -25.70 -14.09
N GLU A 73 17.00 -26.22 -12.89
CA GLU A 73 18.12 -25.87 -12.01
C GLU A 73 18.83 -27.13 -11.56
N PHE A 74 20.14 -27.20 -11.83
CA PHE A 74 20.99 -28.35 -11.52
C PHE A 74 21.96 -27.95 -10.39
N CYS A 75 21.81 -28.58 -9.22
CA CYS A 75 22.56 -28.25 -8.02
C CYS A 75 23.26 -29.48 -7.44
N ASP A 76 24.60 -29.47 -7.43
CA ASP A 76 25.44 -30.54 -6.88
C ASP A 76 25.76 -30.33 -5.38
N ASP A 77 25.43 -29.16 -4.79
CA ASP A 77 25.96 -28.71 -3.50
C ASP A 77 25.44 -29.48 -2.26
N TRP A 78 24.39 -30.28 -2.43
CA TRP A 78 23.80 -31.11 -1.36
C TRP A 78 24.34 -32.55 -1.31
N ALA A 79 25.23 -32.93 -2.23
CA ALA A 79 25.87 -34.26 -2.22
C ALA A 79 27.17 -34.28 -1.40
N ASP A 80 27.49 -35.42 -0.77
CA ASP A 80 28.81 -35.65 -0.16
C ASP A 80 29.90 -35.66 -1.25
N ASP A 81 31.12 -35.23 -0.92
CA ASP A 81 32.18 -34.97 -1.92
C ASP A 81 32.58 -36.19 -2.75
N ARG A 82 32.23 -37.40 -2.30
CA ARG A 82 32.48 -38.67 -3.01
C ARG A 82 31.41 -39.03 -4.06
N ASP A 83 30.21 -38.49 -3.94
CA ASP A 83 29.07 -38.80 -4.82
C ASP A 83 28.83 -37.74 -5.90
N LYS A 84 29.45 -36.57 -5.82
CA LYS A 84 29.28 -35.46 -6.78
C LYS A 84 29.55 -35.88 -8.23
N ASP A 85 30.55 -36.72 -8.49
CA ASP A 85 30.83 -37.19 -9.85
C ASP A 85 29.81 -38.22 -10.37
N ILE A 86 29.10 -38.93 -9.46
CA ILE A 86 27.97 -39.79 -9.81
C ILE A 86 26.73 -38.95 -10.13
N VAL A 87 26.50 -37.87 -9.38
CA VAL A 87 25.42 -36.89 -9.66
C VAL A 87 25.64 -36.22 -11.02
N ARG A 88 26.86 -35.74 -11.30
CA ARG A 88 27.25 -35.18 -12.60
C ARG A 88 27.04 -36.14 -13.76
N ALA A 89 27.49 -37.38 -13.63
CA ALA A 89 27.29 -38.41 -14.66
C ALA A 89 25.79 -38.65 -14.96
N ARG A 90 24.91 -38.56 -13.95
CA ARG A 90 23.45 -38.65 -14.14
C ARG A 90 22.89 -37.39 -14.80
N HIS A 91 23.31 -36.19 -14.40
CA HIS A 91 22.91 -34.94 -15.06
C HIS A 91 23.28 -34.93 -16.56
N THR A 92 24.50 -35.34 -16.91
CA THR A 92 24.93 -35.49 -18.31
C THR A 92 24.13 -36.58 -19.05
N SER A 93 23.88 -37.72 -18.41
CA SER A 93 23.10 -38.82 -19.04
C SER A 93 21.63 -38.42 -19.30
N PHE A 94 21.01 -37.71 -18.36
CA PHE A 94 19.65 -37.19 -18.49
C PHE A 94 19.54 -36.14 -19.61
N LEU A 95 20.52 -35.24 -19.72
CA LEU A 95 20.61 -34.28 -20.82
C LEU A 95 20.82 -34.99 -22.18
N SER A 96 21.69 -36.02 -22.25
CA SER A 96 21.83 -36.84 -23.46
C SER A 96 20.50 -37.49 -23.84
N ALA A 97 19.81 -38.13 -22.91
CA ALA A 97 18.51 -38.78 -23.18
C ALA A 97 17.42 -37.82 -23.71
N ILE A 98 17.49 -36.53 -23.36
CA ILE A 98 16.64 -35.47 -23.92
C ILE A 98 17.09 -35.08 -25.34
N ILE A 99 18.40 -34.98 -25.58
CA ILE A 99 19.00 -34.67 -26.89
C ILE A 99 18.74 -35.80 -27.90
N ASP A 100 18.93 -37.05 -27.48
CA ASP A 100 18.83 -38.26 -28.29
C ASP A 100 17.37 -38.63 -28.64
N ASN A 101 16.36 -38.07 -27.96
CA ASN A 101 14.95 -38.34 -28.25
C ASN A 101 14.00 -37.14 -27.99
N PRO A 102 14.09 -36.05 -28.76
CA PRO A 102 13.41 -34.78 -28.46
C PRO A 102 11.88 -34.88 -28.40
N ALA A 103 11.29 -35.85 -29.09
CA ALA A 103 9.84 -36.05 -29.16
C ALA A 103 9.21 -36.44 -27.80
N ARG A 104 9.98 -36.99 -26.86
CA ARG A 104 9.47 -37.42 -25.54
C ARG A 104 9.02 -36.26 -24.64
N LEU A 105 9.41 -35.00 -24.91
CA LEU A 105 8.94 -33.81 -24.17
C LEU A 105 7.61 -33.22 -24.69
N GLY A 106 7.08 -33.74 -25.80
CA GLY A 106 5.78 -33.35 -26.36
C GLY A 106 5.70 -31.92 -26.94
N PRO A 107 4.55 -31.53 -27.52
CA PRO A 107 4.44 -30.29 -28.31
C PRO A 107 4.46 -28.96 -27.53
N HIS A 108 4.63 -29.01 -26.20
CA HIS A 108 4.19 -27.97 -25.27
C HIS A 108 5.27 -26.91 -24.94
N VAL A 109 6.55 -27.25 -24.99
CA VAL A 109 7.65 -26.28 -24.80
C VAL A 109 7.98 -25.63 -26.15
N ARG A 110 7.67 -24.33 -26.30
CA ARG A 110 7.90 -23.58 -27.57
C ARG A 110 8.44 -22.16 -27.42
N THR A 111 8.47 -21.58 -26.22
CA THR A 111 8.62 -20.11 -26.08
C THR A 111 9.85 -19.69 -25.29
N TYR A 112 10.13 -20.32 -24.15
CA TYR A 112 11.17 -19.88 -23.21
C TYR A 112 11.78 -21.06 -22.43
N ALA A 113 13.11 -21.04 -22.28
CA ALA A 113 13.86 -21.94 -21.41
C ALA A 113 14.98 -21.19 -20.66
N GLN A 114 15.14 -21.51 -19.37
CA GLN A 114 16.20 -20.99 -18.52
C GLN A 114 16.94 -22.13 -17.81
N PHE A 115 18.27 -22.05 -17.83
CA PHE A 115 19.16 -23.02 -17.18
C PHE A 115 20.09 -22.34 -16.16
N SER A 116 20.07 -22.84 -14.93
CA SER A 116 21.00 -22.46 -13.84
C SER A 116 22.06 -23.56 -13.69
N LEU A 117 23.35 -23.18 -13.72
CA LEU A 117 24.48 -24.10 -13.65
C LEU A 117 25.43 -23.75 -12.50
N ALA A 118 25.38 -24.54 -11.42
CA ALA A 118 26.30 -24.45 -10.29
C ALA A 118 27.57 -25.32 -10.52
N HIS A 119 28.73 -24.76 -10.15
CA HIS A 119 29.96 -25.45 -9.72
C HIS A 119 30.32 -26.82 -10.37
N THR A 120 30.63 -26.84 -11.67
CA THR A 120 31.27 -28.00 -12.32
C THR A 120 32.66 -27.68 -12.88
N ARG A 121 33.61 -28.61 -12.78
CA ARG A 121 34.98 -28.47 -13.34
C ARG A 121 35.07 -28.57 -14.87
N ASN A 122 33.95 -28.85 -15.54
CA ASN A 122 33.83 -29.04 -17.00
C ASN A 122 32.72 -28.16 -17.59
N GLN A 123 32.53 -26.93 -17.07
CA GLN A 123 31.50 -26.01 -17.55
C GLN A 123 31.55 -25.81 -19.07
N ASP A 124 32.74 -25.66 -19.66
CA ASP A 124 32.91 -25.47 -21.11
C ASP A 124 32.33 -26.62 -21.95
N SER A 125 32.48 -27.87 -21.50
CA SER A 125 31.95 -29.05 -22.22
C SER A 125 30.43 -29.14 -22.16
N LEU A 126 29.84 -28.84 -20.99
CA LEU A 126 28.38 -28.87 -20.83
C LEU A 126 27.73 -27.66 -21.52
N LEU A 127 28.37 -26.49 -21.45
CA LEU A 127 27.95 -25.27 -22.13
C LEU A 127 28.00 -25.42 -23.65
N GLY A 128 29.06 -26.05 -24.19
CA GLY A 128 29.16 -26.38 -25.62
C GLY A 128 28.01 -27.25 -26.09
N LEU A 129 27.72 -28.36 -25.40
CA LEU A 129 26.59 -29.25 -25.69
C LEU A 129 25.23 -28.52 -25.67
N LEU A 130 25.00 -27.65 -24.68
CA LEU A 130 23.77 -26.86 -24.57
C LEU A 130 23.64 -25.82 -25.70
N ILE A 131 24.75 -25.21 -26.12
CA ILE A 131 24.78 -24.22 -27.21
C ILE A 131 24.59 -24.86 -28.59
N GLU A 132 25.17 -26.04 -28.85
CA GLU A 132 25.01 -26.73 -30.13
C GLU A 132 23.63 -27.39 -30.28
N ALA A 133 23.11 -28.04 -29.24
CA ALA A 133 21.90 -28.85 -29.36
C ALA A 133 20.58 -28.06 -29.26
N LEU A 134 20.44 -27.17 -28.27
CA LEU A 134 19.15 -26.56 -27.94
C LEU A 134 18.56 -25.67 -29.06
N PRO A 135 19.33 -24.79 -29.74
CA PRO A 135 18.78 -23.93 -30.81
C PRO A 135 18.37 -24.70 -32.07
N ALA A 136 18.95 -25.89 -32.29
CA ALA A 136 18.63 -26.76 -33.42
C ALA A 136 17.42 -27.67 -33.14
N MET A 137 17.28 -28.16 -31.90
CA MET A 137 16.18 -29.04 -31.49
C MET A 137 14.86 -28.32 -31.25
N PHE A 138 14.91 -27.09 -30.70
CA PHE A 138 13.72 -26.32 -30.35
C PHE A 138 13.76 -24.96 -31.04
N ASN A 139 12.64 -24.60 -31.69
CA ASN A 139 12.47 -23.33 -32.41
C ASN A 139 12.23 -22.16 -31.41
N LEU A 140 13.20 -21.95 -30.52
CA LEU A 140 13.13 -21.08 -29.34
C LEU A 140 13.18 -19.61 -29.72
N GLN A 141 12.34 -18.81 -29.06
CA GLN A 141 12.37 -17.35 -29.19
C GLN A 141 13.28 -16.68 -28.15
N HIS A 142 13.59 -17.38 -27.06
CA HIS A 142 14.38 -16.88 -25.93
C HIS A 142 15.19 -18.00 -25.27
N LEU A 143 16.44 -17.71 -24.90
CA LEU A 143 17.34 -18.60 -24.15
C LEU A 143 18.08 -17.77 -23.10
N HIS A 144 18.06 -18.23 -21.85
CA HIS A 144 18.88 -17.67 -20.76
C HIS A 144 19.73 -18.76 -20.12
N ILE A 145 21.03 -18.49 -19.95
CA ILE A 145 21.99 -19.33 -19.24
C ILE A 145 22.61 -18.46 -18.13
N VAL A 146 22.64 -18.97 -16.89
CA VAL A 146 23.21 -18.27 -15.74
C VAL A 146 24.24 -19.17 -15.04
N PRO A 147 25.54 -18.85 -15.08
CA PRO A 147 26.55 -19.53 -14.28
C PRO A 147 26.58 -18.96 -12.85
N VAL A 148 26.51 -19.82 -11.83
CA VAL A 148 26.52 -19.37 -10.43
C VAL A 148 27.94 -19.44 -9.84
N GLY A 149 28.55 -18.27 -9.65
CA GLY A 149 29.80 -18.09 -8.91
C GLY A 149 29.56 -17.75 -7.44
N ALA A 150 30.32 -18.37 -6.53
CA ALA A 150 30.14 -18.17 -5.09
C ALA A 150 30.68 -16.80 -4.62
N GLY A 151 29.78 -15.86 -4.30
CA GLY A 151 30.19 -14.51 -3.91
C GLY A 151 29.04 -13.56 -3.52
N SER A 152 28.26 -13.92 -2.50
CA SER A 152 27.34 -13.05 -1.72
C SER A 152 26.77 -11.80 -2.43
N MET A 153 25.61 -11.96 -3.08
CA MET A 153 24.80 -10.84 -3.59
C MET A 153 23.38 -10.95 -3.00
N PRO A 154 22.73 -9.85 -2.57
CA PRO A 154 21.37 -9.90 -2.02
C PRO A 154 20.33 -10.25 -3.11
N PRO A 155 19.12 -10.72 -2.74
CA PRO A 155 18.13 -11.25 -3.72
C PRO A 155 17.52 -10.22 -4.68
N ASP A 156 17.72 -8.93 -4.43
CA ASP A 156 16.85 -7.85 -4.87
C ASP A 156 17.46 -6.99 -5.99
N MET A 157 17.86 -7.62 -7.11
CA MET A 157 18.25 -6.88 -8.32
C MET A 157 17.78 -7.57 -9.61
N PHE A 158 16.48 -7.44 -9.92
CA PHE A 158 15.88 -7.92 -11.18
C PHE A 158 15.43 -6.74 -12.07
N ILE A 159 16.25 -6.38 -13.06
CA ILE A 159 15.87 -5.39 -14.09
C ILE A 159 15.06 -6.09 -15.19
N ARG A 160 13.84 -5.61 -15.47
CA ARG A 160 12.98 -6.06 -16.58
C ARG A 160 13.04 -5.08 -17.76
N CYS A 161 13.50 -5.54 -18.91
CA CYS A 161 13.15 -5.00 -20.23
C CYS A 161 12.93 -6.18 -21.21
N THR A 162 12.11 -5.99 -22.24
CA THR A 162 11.49 -7.09 -23.01
C THR A 162 11.56 -6.92 -24.54
N PHE A 163 11.21 -8.02 -25.23
CA PHE A 163 10.71 -8.16 -26.61
C PHE A 163 11.64 -8.72 -27.71
N GLN A 164 11.03 -9.61 -28.50
CA GLN A 164 11.36 -10.30 -29.76
C GLN A 164 12.82 -10.38 -30.30
N LEU A 165 13.21 -11.63 -30.65
CA LEU A 165 14.41 -12.10 -31.39
C LEU A 165 15.17 -11.10 -32.31
N ARG A 166 15.89 -10.13 -31.74
CA ARG A 166 17.04 -9.41 -32.39
C ARG A 166 18.17 -9.00 -31.43
N SER A 167 18.10 -9.46 -30.18
CA SER A 167 18.93 -9.00 -29.06
C SER A 167 19.40 -10.19 -28.21
N LEU A 168 20.62 -10.14 -27.69
CA LEU A 168 21.20 -11.19 -26.84
C LEU A 168 21.70 -10.57 -25.52
N THR A 169 21.29 -11.17 -24.40
CA THR A 169 21.65 -10.74 -23.04
C THR A 169 22.44 -11.85 -22.36
N LEU A 170 23.67 -11.56 -21.92
CA LEU A 170 24.56 -12.52 -21.28
C LEU A 170 25.18 -11.91 -20.02
N LEU A 171 25.10 -12.66 -18.91
CA LEU A 171 25.77 -12.36 -17.64
C LEU A 171 26.97 -13.30 -17.54
N PHE A 172 28.18 -12.77 -17.68
CA PHE A 172 29.42 -13.55 -17.69
C PHE A 172 30.21 -13.37 -16.40
N GLY A 173 30.52 -14.51 -15.77
CA GLY A 173 31.35 -14.60 -14.58
C GLY A 173 32.59 -15.47 -14.77
N LEU A 174 33.31 -15.26 -15.88
CA LEU A 174 34.72 -15.64 -16.12
C LEU A 174 35.21 -14.97 -17.42
N ALA A 175 36.52 -14.99 -17.69
CA ALA A 175 37.15 -14.16 -18.71
C ALA A 175 36.67 -14.45 -20.15
N LEU A 176 36.55 -13.39 -20.97
CA LEU A 176 36.20 -13.47 -22.40
C LEU A 176 37.24 -14.31 -23.17
N SER A 177 36.91 -15.56 -23.47
CA SER A 177 37.77 -16.45 -24.24
C SER A 177 37.72 -16.14 -25.74
N GLY A 178 38.85 -16.32 -26.44
CA GLY A 178 38.99 -16.06 -27.87
C GLY A 178 37.89 -16.68 -28.76
N PRO A 179 37.50 -17.96 -28.55
CA PRO A 179 36.43 -18.59 -29.34
C PRO A 179 35.08 -17.87 -29.24
N PHE A 180 34.75 -17.28 -28.08
CA PHE A 180 33.49 -16.56 -27.89
C PHE A 180 33.47 -15.21 -28.62
N LEU A 181 34.62 -14.52 -28.69
CA LEU A 181 34.75 -13.29 -29.49
C LEU A 181 34.61 -13.58 -30.99
N GLU A 182 35.19 -14.68 -31.48
CA GLU A 182 35.04 -15.09 -32.88
C GLU A 182 33.60 -15.57 -33.19
N PHE A 183 32.90 -16.21 -32.24
CA PHE A 183 31.45 -16.47 -32.35
C PHE A 183 30.64 -15.17 -32.52
N LEU A 184 30.89 -14.15 -31.69
CA LEU A 184 30.21 -12.84 -31.83
C LEU A 184 30.57 -12.09 -33.13
N ARG A 185 31.66 -12.48 -33.80
CA ARG A 185 32.09 -11.94 -35.10
C ARG A 185 31.35 -12.58 -36.28
N ILE A 186 31.08 -13.89 -36.22
CA ILE A 186 30.38 -14.65 -37.28
C ILE A 186 28.84 -14.58 -37.18
N GLN A 187 28.28 -13.88 -36.18
CA GLN A 187 26.85 -13.64 -36.01
C GLN A 187 26.47 -12.16 -36.26
N PRO A 188 26.35 -11.71 -37.53
CA PRO A 188 26.07 -10.31 -37.86
C PRO A 188 24.63 -9.86 -37.60
N GLU A 189 23.72 -10.80 -37.34
CA GLU A 189 22.29 -10.52 -37.11
C GLU A 189 22.01 -9.81 -35.77
N ILE A 190 22.94 -9.93 -34.80
CA ILE A 190 22.80 -9.39 -33.44
C ILE A 190 23.09 -7.88 -33.45
N ARG A 191 22.04 -7.06 -33.36
CA ARG A 191 22.14 -5.59 -33.43
C ARG A 191 22.31 -4.89 -32.08
N HIS A 192 21.87 -5.55 -31.01
CA HIS A 192 21.89 -5.03 -29.65
C HIS A 192 22.63 -6.00 -28.74
N LEU A 193 23.57 -5.46 -27.97
CA LEU A 193 24.46 -6.20 -27.07
C LEU A 193 24.51 -5.47 -25.72
N CYS A 194 24.50 -6.24 -24.64
CA CYS A 194 24.67 -5.75 -23.27
C CYS A 194 25.76 -6.60 -22.59
N ILE A 195 26.72 -5.96 -21.93
CA ILE A 195 27.89 -6.62 -21.33
C ILE A 195 28.03 -6.15 -19.89
N ALA A 196 27.84 -7.07 -18.94
CA ALA A 196 28.08 -6.87 -17.51
C ALA A 196 29.25 -7.80 -17.08
N PRO A 197 30.46 -7.26 -16.83
CA PRO A 197 31.61 -8.06 -16.42
C PRO A 197 31.69 -8.18 -14.90
N SER A 198 31.50 -9.38 -14.33
CA SER A 198 31.82 -9.59 -12.92
C SER A 198 33.34 -9.75 -12.72
N ALA A 199 33.95 -8.86 -11.93
CA ALA A 199 35.30 -8.93 -11.36
C ALA A 199 36.42 -9.49 -12.28
N ILE A 200 37.23 -8.61 -12.88
CA ILE A 200 38.47 -9.00 -13.56
C ILE A 200 39.49 -9.49 -12.52
N TRP A 201 39.51 -10.78 -12.25
CA TRP A 201 40.56 -11.42 -11.48
C TRP A 201 41.70 -11.81 -12.44
N PRO A 202 42.88 -11.18 -12.38
CA PRO A 202 44.06 -11.71 -13.05
C PRO A 202 44.43 -13.02 -12.36
N CYS A 203 44.25 -14.14 -13.05
CA CYS A 203 44.63 -15.44 -12.54
C CYS A 203 46.17 -15.49 -12.44
N GLU A 204 46.71 -15.87 -11.28
CA GLU A 204 48.13 -16.20 -11.14
C GLU A 204 48.39 -17.58 -11.77
N ALA A 205 48.36 -17.60 -13.10
CA ALA A 205 48.73 -18.77 -13.89
C ALA A 205 50.23 -19.04 -13.72
N ASP A 206 50.59 -20.28 -13.41
CA ASP A 206 51.97 -20.73 -13.40
C ASP A 206 52.52 -20.72 -14.84
N LEU A 207 53.34 -19.71 -15.15
CA LEU A 207 53.89 -19.47 -16.48
C LEU A 207 54.94 -20.52 -16.91
N SER A 208 55.27 -21.50 -16.07
CA SER A 208 56.25 -22.55 -16.38
C SER A 208 55.80 -23.59 -17.42
N GLN A 209 54.54 -23.55 -17.88
CA GLN A 209 53.96 -24.56 -18.79
C GLN A 209 53.56 -24.03 -20.19
N LEU A 210 53.95 -22.80 -20.56
CA LEU A 210 53.69 -22.26 -21.90
C LEU A 210 54.84 -22.61 -22.89
N PRO A 211 54.53 -23.02 -24.14
CA PRO A 211 55.53 -23.17 -25.20
C PRO A 211 56.31 -21.87 -25.50
N GLU A 212 57.59 -22.00 -25.86
CA GLU A 212 58.51 -20.87 -26.07
C GLU A 212 58.11 -19.92 -27.23
N ASP A 213 57.21 -20.35 -28.11
CA ASP A 213 56.72 -19.64 -29.28
C ASP A 213 55.48 -18.74 -29.02
N VAL A 214 54.96 -18.69 -27.78
CA VAL A 214 53.88 -17.77 -27.39
C VAL A 214 54.40 -16.38 -27.02
N CYS A 215 54.13 -15.38 -27.86
CA CYS A 215 54.57 -13.99 -27.64
C CYS A 215 53.98 -13.37 -26.34
N PRO A 216 54.81 -12.83 -25.40
CA PRO A 216 54.34 -12.32 -24.09
C PRO A 216 53.41 -11.09 -24.08
N LYS A 217 52.87 -10.66 -25.23
CA LYS A 217 52.02 -9.46 -25.34
C LYS A 217 50.53 -9.69 -25.06
N LEU A 218 50.10 -10.93 -24.82
CA LEU A 218 48.69 -11.29 -24.65
C LEU A 218 48.07 -10.96 -23.28
N LEU A 219 48.82 -10.34 -22.36
CA LEU A 219 48.36 -9.96 -21.01
C LEU A 219 48.51 -8.45 -20.72
N SER A 220 48.12 -7.61 -21.67
CA SER A 220 47.85 -6.18 -21.41
C SER A 220 46.35 -5.88 -21.60
N THR A 221 45.76 -5.17 -20.63
CA THR A 221 44.32 -4.79 -20.65
C THR A 221 43.93 -4.02 -21.92
N SER A 222 44.87 -3.26 -22.50
CA SER A 222 44.71 -2.60 -23.80
C SER A 222 44.26 -3.52 -24.93
N CYS A 223 44.75 -4.77 -24.99
CA CYS A 223 44.39 -5.71 -26.06
C CYS A 223 42.93 -6.20 -25.94
N LEU A 224 42.42 -6.28 -24.70
CA LEU A 224 41.01 -6.55 -24.43
C LEU A 224 40.12 -5.38 -24.91
N TYR A 225 40.51 -4.15 -24.60
CA TYR A 225 39.77 -2.95 -25.03
C TYR A 225 39.80 -2.74 -26.55
N GLU A 226 40.92 -2.99 -27.23
CA GLU A 226 40.98 -2.99 -28.71
C GLU A 226 40.05 -4.05 -29.32
N SER A 227 40.00 -5.24 -28.73
CA SER A 227 39.11 -6.33 -29.17
C SER A 227 37.63 -5.97 -28.97
N MET A 228 37.27 -5.43 -27.81
CA MET A 228 35.91 -4.94 -27.54
C MET A 228 35.51 -3.82 -28.51
N ALA A 229 36.39 -2.84 -28.75
CA ALA A 229 36.14 -1.75 -29.68
C ALA A 229 35.96 -2.19 -31.14
N GLN A 230 36.57 -3.31 -31.55
CA GLN A 230 36.26 -3.93 -32.85
C GLN A 230 34.89 -4.62 -32.86
N VAL A 231 34.51 -5.32 -31.79
CA VAL A 231 33.22 -6.03 -31.69
C VAL A 231 32.02 -5.08 -31.56
N THR A 232 32.17 -3.92 -30.92
CA THR A 232 31.10 -2.91 -30.81
C THR A 232 30.93 -2.05 -32.05
N LYS A 233 31.91 -2.02 -32.97
CA LYS A 233 31.97 -1.08 -34.09
C LYS A 233 30.78 -1.24 -35.05
N GLY A 234 29.88 -0.27 -35.06
CA GLY A 234 28.67 -0.28 -35.89
C GLY A 234 27.49 -1.08 -35.32
N ARG A 235 27.56 -1.51 -34.06
CA ARG A 235 26.45 -2.12 -33.29
C ARG A 235 25.91 -1.11 -32.28
N GLN A 236 24.62 -1.22 -31.90
CA GLN A 236 24.02 -0.28 -30.96
C GLN A 236 24.10 -0.85 -29.54
N VAL A 237 25.06 -0.32 -28.75
CA VAL A 237 25.33 -0.76 -27.38
C VAL A 237 24.38 -0.03 -26.43
N ILE A 238 23.51 -0.78 -25.74
CA ILE A 238 22.47 -0.14 -24.91
C ILE A 238 23.06 0.33 -23.58
N ALA A 239 23.84 -0.52 -22.91
CA ALA A 239 24.57 -0.18 -21.70
C ALA A 239 25.96 -0.84 -21.71
N LEU A 240 26.94 -0.16 -21.09
CA LEU A 240 28.28 -0.65 -20.85
C LEU A 240 28.67 -0.41 -19.39
N GLU A 241 29.14 -1.43 -18.70
CA GLU A 241 29.59 -1.35 -17.31
C GLU A 241 31.08 -1.66 -17.19
N ILE A 242 31.82 -0.79 -16.51
CA ILE A 242 33.28 -0.87 -16.37
C ILE A 242 33.65 -0.75 -14.89
N MET A 243 34.46 -1.69 -14.40
CA MET A 243 34.93 -1.78 -13.02
C MET A 243 36.46 -1.61 -12.97
N LEU A 244 36.95 -0.66 -12.17
CA LEU A 244 38.37 -0.30 -12.08
C LEU A 244 38.92 -0.49 -10.64
N ASP A 245 40.05 -1.20 -10.53
CA ASP A 245 40.83 -1.34 -9.29
C ASP A 245 42.02 -0.36 -9.32
N PHE A 246 41.95 0.70 -8.51
CA PHE A 246 42.95 1.78 -8.51
C PHE A 246 44.29 1.38 -7.89
N ASP A 247 44.30 0.44 -6.95
CA ASP A 247 45.51 0.03 -6.21
C ASP A 247 46.59 -0.59 -7.13
N ARG A 248 46.21 -0.98 -8.35
CA ARG A 248 47.10 -1.53 -9.39
C ARG A 248 47.38 -0.58 -10.55
N MET A 249 46.78 0.62 -10.60
CA MET A 249 46.95 1.56 -11.72
C MET A 249 48.24 2.40 -11.68
N GLU A 250 48.99 2.45 -10.56
CA GLU A 250 50.28 3.17 -10.47
C GLU A 250 51.34 2.71 -11.51
N ARG A 251 51.14 1.58 -12.20
CA ARG A 251 52.05 1.05 -13.23
C ARG A 251 51.51 1.16 -14.66
N LEU A 252 50.32 1.75 -14.86
CA LEU A 252 49.68 1.87 -16.17
C LEU A 252 49.86 3.30 -16.74
N GLN A 253 50.91 3.49 -17.54
CA GLN A 253 50.93 4.59 -18.51
C GLN A 253 49.91 4.32 -19.62
N LEU A 254 48.65 4.67 -19.35
CA LEU A 254 47.60 4.73 -20.37
C LEU A 254 47.93 5.87 -21.35
N ASN A 255 48.56 5.51 -22.46
CA ASN A 255 48.61 6.39 -23.64
C ASN A 255 47.17 6.80 -24.01
N PRO A 256 46.90 8.08 -24.32
CA PRO A 256 45.55 8.58 -24.55
C PRO A 256 45.01 8.18 -25.93
N TYR A 257 44.69 6.89 -26.09
CA TYR A 257 43.96 6.37 -27.24
C TYR A 257 42.51 6.88 -27.20
N LYS A 258 42.07 7.59 -28.26
CA LYS A 258 40.64 7.90 -28.46
C LYS A 258 39.89 6.59 -28.78
N LEU A 259 39.28 6.00 -27.75
CA LEU A 259 38.31 4.92 -27.89
C LEU A 259 36.97 5.53 -28.33
N ASP A 260 36.60 5.30 -29.59
CA ASP A 260 35.34 5.78 -30.18
C ASP A 260 34.23 4.72 -30.00
N PHE A 261 33.40 4.92 -28.97
CA PHE A 261 32.26 4.07 -28.63
C PHE A 261 30.93 4.62 -29.20
N GLY A 262 30.94 5.13 -30.43
CA GLY A 262 29.76 5.68 -31.09
C GLY A 262 28.55 4.72 -31.04
N GLY A 263 27.51 5.11 -30.29
CA GLY A 263 26.26 4.37 -30.15
C GLY A 263 25.94 3.83 -28.75
N VAL A 264 26.79 4.05 -27.74
CA VAL A 264 26.47 3.79 -26.32
C VAL A 264 25.42 4.79 -25.81
N ARG A 265 24.38 4.33 -25.11
CA ARG A 265 23.41 5.21 -24.40
C ARG A 265 23.68 5.38 -22.92
N TYR A 266 24.15 4.33 -22.24
CA TYR A 266 24.39 4.33 -20.79
C TYR A 266 25.78 3.79 -20.46
N LEU A 267 26.52 4.49 -19.60
CA LEU A 267 27.84 4.11 -19.13
C LEU A 267 27.84 4.11 -17.59
N ASN A 268 27.99 2.92 -16.98
CA ASN A 268 28.19 2.79 -15.53
C ASN A 268 29.68 2.57 -15.23
N LEU A 269 30.24 3.34 -14.31
CA LEU A 269 31.67 3.33 -14.01
C LEU A 269 31.89 3.15 -12.51
N GLN A 270 32.35 1.96 -12.12
CA GLN A 270 32.58 1.57 -10.73
C GLN A 270 34.07 1.63 -10.39
N VAL A 271 34.41 2.26 -9.26
CA VAL A 271 35.81 2.44 -8.80
C VAL A 271 36.00 1.82 -7.42
N LEU A 272 37.04 0.98 -7.30
CA LEU A 272 37.49 0.29 -6.09
C LEU A 272 38.90 0.75 -5.70
N THR A 273 39.14 0.93 -4.40
CA THR A 273 40.45 1.32 -3.83
C THR A 273 40.55 0.95 -2.34
N ARG A 274 41.77 0.75 -1.82
CA ARG A 274 42.04 0.47 -0.40
C ARG A 274 42.91 1.56 0.24
N GLY A 275 42.27 2.50 0.94
CA GLY A 275 42.95 3.58 1.67
C GLY A 275 42.00 4.28 2.63
N ARG A 276 42.52 5.02 3.62
CA ARG A 276 41.63 5.70 4.59
C ARG A 276 40.91 6.87 3.92
N PRO A 277 39.68 7.24 4.34
CA PRO A 277 38.95 8.36 3.75
C PRO A 277 39.70 9.71 3.77
N SER A 278 40.64 9.89 4.70
CA SER A 278 41.54 11.05 4.75
C SER A 278 42.45 11.20 3.53
N ASP A 279 42.78 10.10 2.87
CA ASP A 279 43.82 10.06 1.85
C ASP A 279 43.22 10.36 0.47
N LEU A 280 41.96 9.97 0.23
CA LEU A 280 41.16 10.40 -0.93
C LEU A 280 41.17 11.92 -1.11
N VAL A 281 40.84 12.66 -0.03
CA VAL A 281 40.75 14.13 -0.03
C VAL A 281 42.09 14.79 -0.39
N ARG A 282 43.21 14.09 -0.16
CA ARG A 282 44.56 14.57 -0.45
C ARG A 282 45.03 14.30 -1.88
N ILE A 283 44.38 13.38 -2.59
CA ILE A 283 44.76 12.93 -3.95
C ILE A 283 43.89 13.60 -5.04
N VAL A 284 42.71 14.13 -4.69
CA VAL A 284 41.86 14.93 -5.60
C VAL A 284 42.57 16.19 -6.15
N GLY A 285 43.66 16.64 -5.52
CA GLY A 285 44.46 17.78 -5.95
C GLY A 285 45.77 17.43 -6.67
N ASN A 286 45.70 16.93 -7.91
CA ASN A 286 46.40 17.53 -9.06
C ASN A 286 46.22 16.78 -10.40
N ASP A 287 46.32 15.44 -10.42
CA ASP A 287 46.50 14.67 -11.68
C ASP A 287 45.42 13.61 -11.92
N LEU A 288 44.14 14.03 -12.03
CA LEU A 288 43.11 13.15 -12.61
C LEU A 288 43.28 13.10 -14.13
N VAL A 289 43.58 11.93 -14.67
CA VAL A 289 43.56 11.69 -16.13
C VAL A 289 42.12 11.80 -16.64
N LEU A 290 41.75 12.98 -17.12
CA LEU A 290 40.48 13.23 -17.77
C LEU A 290 40.33 12.34 -19.02
N LEU A 291 39.52 11.30 -18.91
CA LEU A 291 38.91 10.63 -20.06
C LEU A 291 38.06 11.68 -20.80
N LYS A 292 38.67 12.28 -21.83
CA LYS A 292 38.12 13.44 -22.53
C LYS A 292 37.01 13.00 -23.50
N LEU A 293 35.83 12.70 -22.94
CA LEU A 293 34.59 12.40 -23.65
C LEU A 293 34.06 13.68 -24.32
N GLU A 294 34.74 14.11 -25.38
CA GLU A 294 34.28 15.23 -26.22
C GLU A 294 33.09 14.77 -27.07
N SER A 295 31.96 15.48 -26.94
CA SER A 295 30.77 15.43 -27.82
C SER A 295 29.96 14.12 -27.89
N PHE A 296 29.40 13.66 -26.76
CA PHE A 296 28.26 12.72 -26.73
C PHE A 296 27.27 13.05 -25.60
N ASP A 297 25.96 12.97 -25.87
CA ASP A 297 24.89 13.01 -24.86
C ASP A 297 24.73 11.61 -24.24
N ILE A 298 25.28 11.39 -23.04
CA ILE A 298 25.25 10.10 -22.32
C ILE A 298 24.99 10.36 -20.83
N GLU A 299 23.93 9.78 -20.27
CA GLU A 299 23.75 9.71 -18.82
C GLU A 299 24.83 8.80 -18.23
N THR A 300 25.70 9.40 -17.41
CA THR A 300 26.86 8.73 -16.82
C THR A 300 26.70 8.72 -15.30
N THR A 301 26.65 7.53 -14.71
CA THR A 301 26.60 7.35 -13.26
C THR A 301 27.91 6.72 -12.79
N MET A 302 28.48 7.26 -11.71
CA MET A 302 29.75 6.80 -11.15
C MET A 302 29.57 6.41 -9.69
N TYR A 303 29.89 5.16 -9.36
CA TYR A 303 29.79 4.64 -7.99
C TYR A 303 31.19 4.33 -7.43
N LEU A 304 31.48 4.93 -6.27
CA LEU A 304 32.70 4.69 -5.50
C LEU A 304 32.40 3.71 -4.37
N TYR A 305 32.99 2.51 -4.42
CA TYR A 305 32.78 1.46 -3.42
C TYR A 305 34.01 1.29 -2.54
N TYR A 306 33.84 1.53 -1.24
CA TYR A 306 34.84 1.30 -0.20
C TYR A 306 34.65 -0.07 0.44
N ARG A 307 35.73 -0.83 0.63
CA ARG A 307 35.69 -2.18 1.23
C ARG A 307 36.71 -2.31 2.34
N GLU A 308 36.22 -2.23 3.58
CA GLU A 308 37.03 -2.41 4.78
C GLU A 308 37.23 -3.91 5.08
N HIS A 309 38.46 -4.33 5.35
CA HIS A 309 38.80 -5.74 5.62
C HIS A 309 38.92 -5.98 7.13
N THR A 310 38.00 -6.78 7.67
CA THR A 310 38.04 -7.25 9.07
C THR A 310 38.74 -8.60 9.18
N ASP A 311 40.04 -8.61 8.89
CA ASP A 311 40.87 -9.80 9.11
C ASP A 311 40.95 -10.13 10.61
N SER A 312 40.83 -11.41 10.95
CA SER A 312 40.54 -11.85 12.32
C SER A 312 41.69 -12.62 12.99
N CYS A 313 42.09 -12.17 14.18
CA CYS A 313 42.88 -12.97 15.12
C CYS A 313 42.66 -12.47 16.58
N PRO A 314 42.51 -13.34 17.59
CA PRO A 314 41.95 -12.94 18.89
C PRO A 314 43.01 -12.73 20.00
N MET A 315 42.75 -11.80 20.92
CA MET A 315 43.31 -11.86 22.28
C MET A 315 42.30 -11.50 23.37
N LYS A 316 42.52 -12.12 24.54
CA LYS A 316 41.62 -12.19 25.69
C LYS A 316 41.58 -10.87 26.48
N PHE A 317 40.47 -10.64 27.15
CA PHE A 317 40.47 -9.97 28.46
C PHE A 317 39.97 -10.95 29.53
N THR A 318 40.58 -10.91 30.71
CA THR A 318 40.28 -11.79 31.87
C THR A 318 39.85 -10.96 33.07
N HIS A 319 39.01 -11.54 33.93
CA HIS A 319 38.53 -10.91 35.16
C HIS A 319 39.61 -10.79 36.25
N ASP A 320 39.65 -9.63 36.92
CA ASP A 320 39.77 -9.41 38.38
C ASP A 320 39.36 -7.94 38.61
N ALA A 321 38.48 -7.48 39.53
CA ALA A 321 38.06 -7.88 40.88
C ALA A 321 38.90 -7.29 42.04
N THR A 322 38.39 -6.24 42.72
CA THR A 322 38.06 -6.24 44.18
C THR A 322 37.71 -4.84 44.77
N HIS A 323 37.02 -4.87 45.92
CA HIS A 323 36.39 -3.78 46.69
C HIS A 323 37.24 -2.59 47.20
N ARG A 324 36.60 -1.42 47.32
CA ARG A 324 36.41 -0.52 48.51
C ARG A 324 36.13 0.93 48.02
N SER A 325 35.50 1.88 48.72
CA SER A 325 34.57 1.96 49.86
C SER A 325 34.09 3.44 49.96
N ALA A 326 32.91 3.75 50.54
CA ALA A 326 32.29 5.09 50.50
C ALA A 326 33.10 6.25 51.14
N GLY A 327 32.88 7.51 50.70
CA GLY A 327 33.50 8.70 51.32
C GLY A 327 33.33 10.09 50.65
N ASP A 328 32.09 10.59 50.56
CA ASP A 328 31.66 12.02 50.52
C ASP A 328 32.65 13.16 50.09
N ARG A 329 32.39 13.76 48.90
CA ARG A 329 32.47 15.23 48.64
C ARG A 329 31.98 15.66 47.23
N ARG A 330 31.53 16.92 47.12
CA ARG A 330 31.50 17.77 45.91
C ARG A 330 32.36 19.04 46.17
N PRO A 331 32.61 19.96 45.22
CA PRO A 331 32.47 19.93 43.75
C PRO A 331 33.81 20.27 43.02
N ASP A 332 33.72 20.54 41.71
CA ASP A 332 34.65 21.33 40.86
C ASP A 332 36.07 20.78 40.51
N ASP A 333 36.69 21.46 39.54
CA ASP A 333 38.08 21.37 39.05
C ASP A 333 38.65 20.05 38.46
N ILE A 334 38.28 19.73 37.20
CA ILE A 334 39.25 19.32 36.16
C ILE A 334 38.91 19.96 34.79
N VAL A 335 39.08 21.29 34.64
CA VAL A 335 39.08 21.97 33.32
C VAL A 335 40.15 23.07 33.27
N SER A 336 41.44 22.69 33.22
CA SER A 336 42.54 23.69 33.13
C SER A 336 43.86 23.15 32.56
N SER A 337 43.84 22.46 31.41
CA SER A 337 45.08 22.04 30.72
C SER A 337 44.98 21.97 29.19
N LEU A 338 44.56 23.06 28.53
CA LEU A 338 44.92 23.33 27.11
C LEU A 338 44.64 24.79 26.67
N PHE A 339 45.13 25.78 27.43
CA PHE A 339 45.18 27.19 26.98
C PHE A 339 46.60 27.73 27.04
N ARG A 340 47.26 27.85 25.87
CA ARG A 340 48.36 28.78 25.59
C ARG A 340 48.76 28.75 24.11
N TYR A 341 48.06 29.54 23.28
CA TYR A 341 48.71 30.41 22.31
C TYR A 341 47.75 31.56 21.95
N TYR A 342 48.32 32.67 21.45
CA TYR A 342 47.66 33.95 21.18
C TYR A 342 47.14 34.72 22.40
N ASN A 343 47.82 35.82 22.69
CA ASN A 343 47.44 36.86 23.63
C ASN A 343 48.09 38.16 23.14
N LEU A 344 47.32 39.23 22.94
CA LEU A 344 47.80 40.63 22.86
C LEU A 344 46.62 41.61 22.93
N HIS A 345 46.86 42.79 23.52
CA HIS A 345 45.84 43.63 24.16
C HIS A 345 45.02 44.57 23.24
N PRO A 346 43.82 44.99 23.66
CA PRO A 346 43.12 46.20 23.17
C PRO A 346 43.47 47.45 23.99
N HIS A 347 43.25 48.67 23.45
CA HIS A 347 42.78 49.87 24.19
C HIS A 347 42.64 51.14 23.32
N THR A 348 41.80 52.08 23.80
CA THR A 348 41.69 53.54 23.45
C THR A 348 41.09 53.97 22.08
N PRO A 349 40.52 55.21 21.96
CA PRO A 349 39.36 55.44 21.09
C PRO A 349 39.45 56.66 20.12
N ALA A 350 38.31 56.92 19.45
CA ALA A 350 37.93 58.10 18.65
C ALA A 350 38.46 58.18 17.20
N GLY A 351 37.58 58.60 16.27
CA GLY A 351 37.89 58.75 14.84
C GLY A 351 36.64 58.82 13.95
N MET A 352 35.99 59.98 13.85
CA MET A 352 34.86 60.18 12.94
C MET A 352 35.37 60.45 11.52
N LEU A 353 35.11 59.54 10.57
CA LEU A 353 35.36 59.79 9.14
C LEU A 353 34.34 59.07 8.24
N ARG A 354 33.64 59.85 7.42
CA ARG A 354 32.80 59.33 6.33
C ARG A 354 33.70 58.91 5.16
N CYS A 355 33.50 57.70 4.66
CA CYS A 355 33.70 57.40 3.23
C CYS A 355 32.52 56.57 2.71
N LYS A 356 31.98 56.97 1.55
CA LYS A 356 31.19 56.09 0.70
C LYS A 356 32.15 55.25 -0.12
N ASN A 357 31.85 53.97 -0.33
CA ASN A 357 31.97 53.30 -1.63
C ASN A 357 31.30 51.92 -1.57
N HIS A 358 30.76 51.45 -2.70
CA HIS A 358 30.17 50.13 -2.80
C HIS A 358 31.26 49.06 -2.93
N HIS A 359 31.17 48.00 -2.11
CA HIS A 359 31.74 46.70 -2.47
C HIS A 359 30.70 45.60 -2.21
N TRP A 360 30.47 44.83 -3.25
CA TRP A 360 29.60 43.66 -3.32
C TRP A 360 30.30 42.49 -2.61
N ALA A 361 29.90 42.19 -1.37
CA ALA A 361 30.44 41.06 -0.63
C ALA A 361 29.62 39.79 -0.91
N LEU A 362 30.16 38.86 -1.68
CA LEU A 362 29.62 37.50 -1.74
C LEU A 362 29.74 36.86 -0.35
N ARG A 363 28.61 36.70 0.35
CA ARG A 363 28.52 35.82 1.52
C ARG A 363 28.45 34.37 1.04
N ILE A 364 29.60 33.74 0.87
CA ILE A 364 29.67 32.27 0.79
C ILE A 364 29.29 31.73 2.17
N SER A 365 28.05 31.26 2.31
CA SER A 365 27.60 30.56 3.50
C SER A 365 28.19 29.15 3.49
N LEU A 366 29.28 28.95 4.23
CA LEU A 366 29.81 27.61 4.53
C LEU A 366 28.92 26.93 5.57
N ALA A 367 27.73 26.52 5.14
CA ALA A 367 26.82 25.71 5.92
C ALA A 367 27.43 24.31 6.13
N HIS A 368 28.05 24.09 7.29
CA HIS A 368 28.48 22.75 7.70
C HIS A 368 27.25 21.84 7.91
N ARG A 369 26.80 21.18 6.83
CA ARG A 369 25.91 20.02 6.92
C ARG A 369 26.64 18.90 7.67
N SER A 370 26.45 18.87 8.98
CA SER A 370 26.89 17.77 9.83
C SER A 370 25.99 16.58 9.57
N PHE A 371 26.40 15.69 8.66
CA PHE A 371 25.76 14.39 8.47
C PHE A 371 25.89 13.54 9.74
N ARG A 372 24.94 13.69 10.66
CA ARG A 372 24.70 12.71 11.72
C ARG A 372 24.07 11.49 11.06
N THR A 373 24.84 10.42 10.91
CA THR A 373 24.25 9.09 10.71
C THR A 373 23.45 8.76 11.96
N SER A 374 22.13 8.64 11.86
CA SER A 374 21.33 8.09 12.95
C SER A 374 21.85 6.69 13.29
N THR A 375 22.02 6.42 14.58
CA THR A 375 22.22 5.05 15.05
C THR A 375 21.00 4.23 14.66
N ARG A 376 21.19 3.00 14.17
CA ARG A 376 20.08 2.13 13.79
C ARG A 376 19.25 1.75 15.02
N HIS A 377 18.20 2.53 15.29
CA HIS A 377 17.28 2.37 16.42
C HIS A 377 16.60 1.00 16.38
N ARG A 378 17.19 0.00 17.04
CA ARG A 378 16.76 -1.40 16.91
C ARG A 378 16.02 -1.85 18.16
N ASN A 379 14.69 -1.89 18.04
CA ASN A 379 13.77 -2.24 19.12
C ASN A 379 13.79 -1.23 20.29
N GLU A 380 14.15 0.02 20.00
CA GLU A 380 13.94 1.17 20.90
C GLU A 380 12.47 1.58 20.89
N ALA A 381 12.03 2.19 21.98
CA ALA A 381 10.66 2.65 22.15
C ALA A 381 10.40 3.93 21.36
N PHE A 382 9.24 4.04 20.69
CA PHE A 382 8.91 5.19 19.84
C PHE A 382 8.35 6.36 20.68
N ASN A 383 9.04 7.51 20.65
CA ASN A 383 8.52 8.80 21.11
C ASN A 383 8.32 9.73 19.89
N ALA A 384 7.06 10.04 19.57
CA ALA A 384 6.72 10.83 18.38
C ALA A 384 7.28 12.27 18.39
N ALA A 385 7.50 12.84 19.58
CA ALA A 385 7.99 14.21 19.77
C ALA A 385 9.53 14.32 19.71
N ALA A 386 10.26 13.20 19.75
CA ALA A 386 11.72 13.15 19.67
C ALA A 386 12.24 12.95 18.23
N ILE A 387 11.35 12.88 17.24
CA ILE A 387 11.65 12.41 15.88
C ILE A 387 11.66 13.58 14.89
N GLU A 388 12.85 13.86 14.34
CA GLU A 388 13.02 14.72 13.17
C GLU A 388 12.39 14.06 11.94
N ARG A 389 11.65 14.85 11.14
CA ARG A 389 10.90 14.38 9.97
C ARG A 389 11.39 15.08 8.72
N ALA A 390 11.30 14.39 7.58
CA ALA A 390 11.31 15.09 6.30
C ALA A 390 10.06 15.98 6.21
N GLU A 391 10.25 17.21 5.74
CA GLU A 391 9.17 18.14 5.46
C GLU A 391 9.23 18.54 3.97
N ASP A 392 8.06 18.73 3.36
CA ASP A 392 7.92 19.17 1.97
C ASP A 392 6.83 20.25 1.88
N GLU A 393 7.04 21.29 1.06
CA GLU A 393 6.16 22.46 0.97
C GLU A 393 5.35 22.48 -0.34
N VAL A 394 4.03 22.64 -0.22
CA VAL A 394 3.07 22.61 -1.33
C VAL A 394 2.01 23.70 -1.19
N ASP A 395 1.35 24.07 -2.29
CA ASP A 395 0.22 25.00 -2.22
C ASP A 395 -1.05 24.30 -1.77
N VAL A 396 -1.34 23.12 -2.34
CA VAL A 396 -2.52 22.33 -1.98
C VAL A 396 -2.16 20.87 -1.76
N CYS A 397 -2.39 20.38 -0.54
CA CYS A 397 -2.33 18.96 -0.20
C CYS A 397 -3.74 18.37 -0.16
N ILE A 398 -3.96 17.28 -0.89
CA ILE A 398 -5.25 16.60 -1.03
C ILE A 398 -5.13 15.18 -0.48
N VAL A 399 -5.90 14.85 0.56
CA VAL A 399 -5.84 13.52 1.18
C VAL A 399 -6.96 12.63 0.67
N GLY A 400 -6.61 11.67 -0.18
CA GLY A 400 -7.50 10.67 -0.77
C GLY A 400 -7.58 10.80 -2.29
N GLY A 401 -6.95 9.86 -3.00
CA GLY A 401 -6.94 9.73 -4.46
C GLY A 401 -8.25 9.16 -5.03
N GLY A 402 -9.39 9.52 -4.44
CA GLY A 402 -10.73 9.18 -4.94
C GLY A 402 -11.29 10.27 -5.87
N PRO A 403 -12.47 10.05 -6.49
CA PRO A 403 -13.05 10.97 -7.47
C PRO A 403 -13.20 12.43 -7.01
N ALA A 404 -13.38 12.71 -5.71
CA ALA A 404 -13.40 14.08 -5.20
C ALA A 404 -12.02 14.75 -5.23
N GLY A 405 -10.99 14.05 -4.75
CA GLY A 405 -9.62 14.56 -4.67
C GLY A 405 -8.99 14.73 -6.05
N LEU A 406 -9.18 13.74 -6.93
CA LEU A 406 -8.68 13.81 -8.30
C LEU A 406 -9.37 14.92 -9.12
N SER A 407 -10.70 15.11 -8.98
CA SER A 407 -11.39 16.23 -9.62
C SER A 407 -10.98 17.59 -9.06
N ALA A 408 -10.60 17.68 -7.78
CA ALA A 408 -10.00 18.90 -7.23
C ALA A 408 -8.61 19.14 -7.84
N ALA A 409 -7.75 18.13 -7.88
CA ALA A 409 -6.39 18.23 -8.40
C ALA A 409 -6.35 18.64 -9.88
N ILE A 410 -7.15 17.98 -10.73
CA ILE A 410 -7.32 18.33 -12.14
C ILE A 410 -7.82 19.77 -12.27
N ARG A 411 -8.82 20.19 -11.48
CA ARG A 411 -9.36 21.56 -11.57
C ARG A 411 -8.35 22.62 -11.14
N LEU A 412 -7.49 22.36 -10.16
CA LEU A 412 -6.38 23.25 -9.81
C LEU A 412 -5.39 23.42 -10.97
N LYS A 413 -4.98 22.30 -11.60
CA LYS A 413 -4.07 22.31 -12.75
C LYS A 413 -4.70 22.85 -14.05
N GLN A 414 -6.02 22.82 -14.18
CA GLN A 414 -6.73 23.60 -15.20
C GLN A 414 -6.65 25.11 -14.91
N LEU A 415 -6.89 25.53 -13.67
CA LEU A 415 -6.87 26.96 -13.28
C LEU A 415 -5.47 27.58 -13.42
N GLU A 416 -4.40 26.82 -13.13
CA GLU A 416 -3.01 27.17 -13.44
C GLU A 416 -2.83 27.51 -14.92
N ARG A 417 -3.29 26.62 -15.81
CA ARG A 417 -3.19 26.79 -17.27
C ARG A 417 -4.12 27.89 -17.81
N GLU A 418 -5.28 28.10 -17.20
CA GLU A 418 -6.23 29.16 -17.55
C GLU A 418 -5.73 30.57 -17.20
N LYS A 419 -4.94 30.71 -16.13
CA LYS A 419 -4.60 32.00 -15.51
C LYS A 419 -3.09 32.34 -15.51
N GLY A 420 -2.22 31.35 -15.66
CA GLY A 420 -0.77 31.54 -15.81
C GLY A 420 0.04 31.65 -14.52
N ASN A 421 -0.54 31.36 -13.35
CA ASN A 421 0.23 31.24 -12.11
C ASN A 421 0.45 29.76 -11.77
N GLU A 422 1.67 29.41 -11.40
CA GLU A 422 2.07 28.06 -10.99
C GLU A 422 1.46 27.68 -9.63
N ILE A 423 1.03 26.42 -9.48
CA ILE A 423 0.50 25.89 -8.22
C ILE A 423 0.91 24.43 -8.04
N ARG A 424 1.61 24.13 -6.93
CA ARG A 424 2.05 22.78 -6.57
C ARG A 424 0.93 22.03 -5.86
N VAL A 425 0.50 20.93 -6.46
CA VAL A 425 -0.66 20.15 -6.03
C VAL A 425 -0.25 18.70 -5.79
N VAL A 426 -0.39 18.28 -4.53
CA VAL A 426 -0.05 16.93 -4.06
C VAL A 426 -1.31 16.17 -3.66
N VAL A 427 -1.43 14.92 -4.11
CA VAL A 427 -2.51 13.98 -3.73
C VAL A 427 -1.90 12.79 -3.00
N LEU A 428 -2.24 12.61 -1.72
CA LEU A 428 -1.82 11.46 -0.92
C LEU A 428 -2.89 10.37 -0.98
N GLU A 429 -2.54 9.17 -1.42
CA GLU A 429 -3.42 7.99 -1.37
C GLU A 429 -2.76 6.85 -0.60
N LYS A 430 -3.49 6.35 0.40
CA LYS A 430 -3.07 5.21 1.24
C LYS A 430 -2.97 3.90 0.46
N GLY A 431 -3.78 3.72 -0.58
CA GLY A 431 -3.72 2.57 -1.48
C GLY A 431 -2.42 2.54 -2.26
N SER A 432 -1.86 1.35 -2.50
CA SER A 432 -0.62 1.14 -3.26
C SER A 432 -0.69 1.59 -4.72
N GLU A 433 -1.88 1.96 -5.18
CA GLU A 433 -2.19 2.65 -6.43
C GLU A 433 -3.54 3.37 -6.24
N ALA A 434 -3.84 4.39 -7.05
CA ALA A 434 -5.18 4.97 -7.10
C ALA A 434 -6.24 3.89 -7.45
N GLY A 435 -7.45 4.02 -6.93
CA GLY A 435 -8.53 3.05 -7.18
C GLY A 435 -8.49 1.74 -6.37
N SER A 436 -7.33 1.29 -5.88
CA SER A 436 -7.19 0.01 -5.14
C SER A 436 -8.04 -0.09 -3.85
N HIS A 437 -8.42 1.03 -3.25
CA HIS A 437 -9.28 1.13 -2.06
C HIS A 437 -10.73 1.57 -2.35
N ILE A 438 -11.12 1.68 -3.62
CA ILE A 438 -12.43 2.19 -4.05
C ILE A 438 -13.42 1.03 -4.28
N VAL A 439 -14.61 1.10 -3.68
CA VAL A 439 -15.72 0.15 -3.84
C VAL A 439 -17.01 0.93 -4.07
N SER A 440 -17.79 0.57 -5.09
CA SER A 440 -19.15 1.08 -5.31
C SER A 440 -19.99 0.13 -6.15
N GLY A 441 -21.32 0.16 -6.03
CA GLY A 441 -22.20 -0.48 -7.02
C GLY A 441 -21.92 0.04 -8.43
N ALA A 442 -21.70 1.36 -8.55
CA ALA A 442 -21.14 2.10 -9.69
C ALA A 442 -22.00 2.20 -10.97
N VAL A 443 -23.19 2.81 -10.85
CA VAL A 443 -23.86 3.48 -11.98
C VAL A 443 -23.57 4.99 -11.89
N VAL A 444 -22.65 5.48 -12.72
CA VAL A 444 -22.12 6.86 -12.68
C VAL A 444 -22.96 7.81 -13.53
N GLU A 445 -23.35 8.94 -12.94
CA GLU A 445 -23.94 10.08 -13.64
C GLU A 445 -22.82 10.99 -14.17
N PRO A 446 -22.60 11.09 -15.50
CA PRO A 446 -21.41 11.72 -16.07
C PRO A 446 -21.40 13.25 -15.96
N ARG A 447 -22.43 13.88 -15.39
CA ARG A 447 -22.59 15.34 -15.34
C ARG A 447 -21.34 16.08 -14.88
N ALA A 448 -20.75 15.68 -13.76
CA ALA A 448 -19.54 16.33 -13.23
C ALA A 448 -18.28 16.01 -14.02
N LEU A 449 -18.24 14.86 -14.72
CA LEU A 449 -17.16 14.53 -15.65
C LEU A 449 -17.26 15.41 -16.91
N ASN A 450 -18.46 15.62 -17.46
CA ASN A 450 -18.71 16.54 -18.57
C ASN A 450 -18.37 18.00 -18.22
N GLU A 451 -18.50 18.41 -16.96
CA GLU A 451 -18.11 19.73 -16.46
C GLU A 451 -16.58 19.86 -16.25
N LEU A 452 -15.86 18.76 -16.01
CA LEU A 452 -14.41 18.74 -15.73
C LEU A 452 -13.56 18.46 -16.97
N LEU A 453 -13.93 17.46 -17.76
CA LEU A 453 -13.21 16.95 -18.94
C LEU A 453 -14.22 16.81 -20.09
N PRO A 454 -14.63 17.92 -20.77
CA PRO A 454 -15.74 17.89 -21.73
C PRO A 454 -15.55 16.92 -22.91
N ASP A 455 -14.30 16.57 -23.20
CA ASP A 455 -13.81 15.72 -24.28
C ASP A 455 -13.42 14.29 -23.81
N TRP A 456 -13.82 13.88 -22.60
CA TRP A 456 -13.50 12.56 -22.03
C TRP A 456 -13.87 11.38 -22.93
N GLN A 457 -14.88 11.52 -23.78
CA GLN A 457 -15.34 10.49 -24.73
C GLN A 457 -14.35 10.21 -25.88
N SER A 458 -13.33 11.06 -26.05
CA SER A 458 -12.24 10.91 -27.00
C SER A 458 -10.89 10.61 -26.33
N MET A 459 -10.84 10.61 -25.00
CA MET A 459 -9.63 10.21 -24.26
C MET A 459 -9.43 8.70 -24.34
N PRO A 460 -8.17 8.21 -24.46
CA PRO A 460 -7.88 6.79 -24.48
C PRO A 460 -8.30 6.11 -23.17
N ASP A 461 -8.58 4.81 -23.29
CA ASP A 461 -8.79 3.88 -22.18
C ASP A 461 -9.85 4.29 -21.14
N HIS A 462 -10.82 5.14 -21.53
CA HIS A 462 -11.88 5.58 -20.64
C HIS A 462 -12.79 4.40 -20.22
N PRO A 463 -13.06 4.18 -18.91
CA PRO A 463 -13.80 2.98 -18.48
C PRO A 463 -15.33 3.12 -18.57
N LEU A 464 -15.86 4.22 -19.12
CA LEU A 464 -17.30 4.46 -19.33
C LEU A 464 -17.79 3.81 -20.64
N THR A 465 -17.55 2.50 -20.82
CA THR A 465 -17.89 1.76 -22.05
C THR A 465 -19.34 1.28 -22.10
N GLN A 466 -19.91 0.89 -20.95
CA GLN A 466 -21.26 0.33 -20.85
C GLN A 466 -22.31 1.40 -20.44
N PRO A 467 -23.10 1.96 -21.37
CA PRO A 467 -24.24 2.79 -21.01
C PRO A 467 -25.35 1.94 -20.35
N ALA A 468 -26.11 2.54 -19.43
CA ALA A 468 -27.29 1.91 -18.83
C ALA A 468 -28.48 1.96 -19.80
N THR A 469 -28.92 0.79 -20.26
CA THR A 469 -29.96 0.60 -21.29
C THR A 469 -31.36 0.44 -20.71
N SER A 470 -31.47 -0.05 -19.47
CA SER A 470 -32.75 -0.24 -18.78
C SER A 470 -32.61 -0.09 -17.27
N SER A 471 -33.74 0.12 -16.58
CA SER A 471 -33.77 0.23 -15.12
C SER A 471 -35.01 -0.46 -14.55
N LYS A 472 -34.81 -1.30 -13.53
CA LYS A 472 -35.84 -2.11 -12.89
C LYS A 472 -35.75 -1.99 -11.37
N MET A 473 -36.89 -2.07 -10.71
CA MET A 473 -36.98 -2.25 -9.26
C MET A 473 -37.85 -3.47 -8.96
N LEU A 474 -37.35 -4.35 -8.09
CA LEU A 474 -38.01 -5.61 -7.71
C LEU A 474 -38.24 -5.62 -6.19
N PHE A 475 -39.46 -5.90 -5.76
CA PHE A 475 -39.71 -6.29 -4.37
C PHE A 475 -39.53 -7.81 -4.24
N LEU A 476 -38.62 -8.23 -3.36
CA LEU A 476 -38.31 -9.62 -3.13
C LEU A 476 -39.08 -10.14 -1.92
N THR A 477 -39.79 -11.24 -2.15
CA THR A 477 -40.13 -12.22 -1.10
C THR A 477 -39.08 -13.32 -1.10
N GLU A 478 -39.15 -14.30 -0.19
CA GLU A 478 -38.26 -15.47 -0.18
C GLU A 478 -38.22 -16.25 -1.53
N LYS A 479 -39.31 -16.20 -2.32
CA LYS A 479 -39.53 -17.08 -3.49
C LYS A 479 -39.86 -16.35 -4.79
N LEU A 480 -40.29 -15.09 -4.72
CA LEU A 480 -40.78 -14.31 -5.86
C LEU A 480 -40.10 -12.94 -5.89
N ALA A 481 -39.63 -12.54 -7.08
CA ALA A 481 -39.30 -11.17 -7.40
C ALA A 481 -40.50 -10.50 -8.10
N ILE A 482 -41.05 -9.46 -7.50
CA ILE A 482 -42.25 -8.76 -7.96
C ILE A 482 -41.81 -7.39 -8.53
N PRO A 483 -41.98 -7.11 -9.83
CA PRO A 483 -41.67 -5.79 -10.38
C PRO A 483 -42.53 -4.68 -9.75
N ILE A 484 -41.90 -3.57 -9.36
CA ILE A 484 -42.57 -2.38 -8.84
C ILE A 484 -42.11 -1.11 -9.58
N PRO A 485 -42.94 -0.05 -9.66
CA PRO A 485 -42.53 1.21 -10.28
C PRO A 485 -41.36 1.84 -9.52
N HIS A 486 -40.27 2.14 -10.23
CA HIS A 486 -39.14 2.88 -9.64
C HIS A 486 -39.41 4.40 -9.64
N PRO A 487 -38.86 5.17 -8.69
CA PRO A 487 -38.90 6.63 -8.72
C PRO A 487 -38.26 7.21 -10.00
N PRO A 488 -38.72 8.37 -10.53
CA PRO A 488 -38.11 9.03 -11.69
C PRO A 488 -36.62 9.36 -11.48
N GLN A 489 -36.23 9.69 -10.25
CA GLN A 489 -34.87 9.98 -9.82
C GLN A 489 -33.94 8.76 -9.97
N MET A 490 -34.49 7.54 -9.95
CA MET A 490 -33.74 6.28 -10.19
C MET A 490 -33.64 5.89 -11.67
N SER A 491 -34.10 6.74 -12.61
CA SER A 491 -33.84 6.55 -14.03
C SER A 491 -32.34 6.62 -14.32
N ASN A 492 -31.84 5.71 -15.18
CA ASN A 492 -30.43 5.66 -15.55
C ASN A 492 -30.12 6.02 -17.01
N ASN A 493 -31.08 6.60 -17.72
CA ASN A 493 -30.83 7.16 -19.04
C ASN A 493 -29.69 8.20 -19.00
N GLY A 494 -28.69 8.07 -19.86
CA GLY A 494 -27.48 8.91 -19.90
C GLY A 494 -26.38 8.56 -18.89
N ASN A 495 -26.55 7.50 -18.09
CA ASN A 495 -25.55 7.05 -17.11
C ASN A 495 -24.80 5.81 -17.59
N TYR A 496 -23.64 5.53 -16.98
CA TYR A 496 -22.76 4.41 -17.33
C TYR A 496 -22.54 3.45 -16.16
N ILE A 497 -22.39 2.16 -16.45
CA ILE A 497 -22.12 1.10 -15.46
C ILE A 497 -20.63 0.74 -15.55
N VAL A 498 -19.86 0.94 -14.48
CA VAL A 498 -18.39 0.89 -14.50
C VAL A 498 -17.83 0.17 -13.27
N SER A 499 -16.54 -0.19 -13.28
CA SER A 499 -15.79 -0.29 -12.01
C SER A 499 -15.39 1.12 -11.58
N LEU A 500 -15.68 1.47 -10.33
CA LEU A 500 -15.24 2.74 -9.78
C LEU A 500 -13.74 2.70 -9.41
N SER A 501 -13.17 1.52 -9.12
CA SER A 501 -11.72 1.33 -9.05
C SER A 501 -11.04 1.71 -10.37
N GLN A 502 -11.53 1.18 -11.51
CA GLN A 502 -10.99 1.51 -12.84
C GLN A 502 -11.20 2.97 -13.21
N PHE A 503 -12.40 3.53 -12.97
CA PHE A 503 -12.65 4.97 -13.17
C PHE A 503 -11.69 5.86 -12.38
N THR A 504 -11.35 5.45 -11.15
CA THR A 504 -10.43 6.22 -10.30
C THR A 504 -8.97 6.10 -10.80
N ARG A 505 -8.53 4.92 -11.28
CA ARG A 505 -7.22 4.78 -11.96
C ARG A 505 -7.11 5.66 -13.19
N TRP A 506 -8.10 5.61 -14.07
CA TRP A 506 -8.13 6.42 -15.29
C TRP A 506 -8.08 7.91 -14.97
N LEU A 507 -8.91 8.38 -14.03
CA LEU A 507 -8.93 9.78 -13.60
C LEU A 507 -7.62 10.21 -12.90
N ALA A 508 -6.90 9.28 -12.25
CA ALA A 508 -5.56 9.54 -11.71
C ALA A 508 -4.53 9.67 -12.85
N SER A 509 -4.54 8.75 -13.83
CA SER A 509 -3.64 8.85 -14.98
C SER A 509 -3.85 10.12 -15.82
N VAL A 510 -5.08 10.66 -15.89
CA VAL A 510 -5.34 11.98 -16.49
C VAL A 510 -4.75 13.10 -15.61
N ALA A 511 -4.91 13.02 -14.29
CA ALA A 511 -4.34 14.00 -13.37
C ALA A 511 -2.79 14.06 -13.43
N GLU A 512 -2.14 12.90 -13.50
CA GLU A 512 -0.68 12.77 -13.60
C GLU A 512 -0.18 13.15 -15.00
N ASN A 513 -0.59 12.42 -16.05
CA ASN A 513 -0.01 12.55 -17.40
C ASN A 513 -0.45 13.83 -18.10
N ASP A 514 -1.76 14.14 -18.08
CA ASP A 514 -2.29 15.26 -18.85
C ASP A 514 -2.18 16.58 -18.08
N TYR A 515 -2.14 16.55 -16.75
CA TYR A 515 -2.20 17.73 -15.87
C TYR A 515 -0.99 17.97 -14.96
N GLY A 516 -0.09 17.01 -14.76
CA GLY A 516 1.11 17.19 -13.93
C GLY A 516 0.81 17.34 -12.44
N VAL A 517 -0.20 16.62 -11.93
CA VAL A 517 -0.47 16.47 -10.49
C VAL A 517 0.54 15.47 -9.91
N GLU A 518 1.13 15.78 -8.76
CA GLU A 518 1.91 14.81 -8.00
C GLU A 518 0.98 13.90 -7.20
N ILE A 519 0.92 12.61 -7.54
CA ILE A 519 0.17 11.61 -6.76
C ILE A 519 1.16 10.69 -6.04
N TYR A 520 0.97 10.54 -4.73
CA TYR A 520 1.76 9.68 -3.86
C TYR A 520 0.89 8.49 -3.39
N PRO A 521 0.77 7.43 -4.20
CA PRO A 521 0.16 6.18 -3.77
C PRO A 521 1.06 5.46 -2.76
N GLY A 522 0.45 4.80 -1.78
CA GLY A 522 1.14 4.20 -0.64
C GLY A 522 1.41 5.17 0.52
N PHE A 523 1.00 6.45 0.43
CA PHE A 523 1.23 7.44 1.50
C PHE A 523 -0.09 7.76 2.22
N ALA A 524 -0.23 7.31 3.47
CA ALA A 524 -1.45 7.48 4.24
C ALA A 524 -1.35 8.69 5.18
N GLY A 525 -2.17 9.72 4.97
CA GLY A 525 -2.30 10.83 5.93
C GLY A 525 -2.80 10.33 7.29
N ALA A 526 -1.95 10.43 8.32
CA ALA A 526 -2.19 9.88 9.65
C ALA A 526 -2.60 10.94 10.68
N GLN A 527 -2.03 12.14 10.56
CA GLN A 527 -2.28 13.26 11.46
C GLN A 527 -2.41 14.58 10.68
N LEU A 528 -3.29 15.48 11.14
CA LEU A 528 -3.33 16.87 10.69
C LEU A 528 -2.12 17.63 11.27
N LEU A 529 -1.33 18.28 10.43
CA LEU A 529 -0.27 19.18 10.88
C LEU A 529 -0.94 20.49 11.31
N LEU A 530 -0.63 20.94 12.53
CA LEU A 530 -1.21 22.15 13.12
C LEU A 530 -0.14 23.21 13.33
N SER A 531 -0.50 24.49 13.16
CA SER A 531 0.31 25.63 13.65
C SER A 531 0.64 25.46 15.13
N ASP A 532 1.75 26.00 15.63
CA ASP A 532 2.13 25.80 17.05
C ASP A 532 1.14 26.47 18.01
N GLU A 533 0.73 27.70 17.70
CA GLU A 533 -0.13 28.56 18.51
C GLU A 533 -1.53 28.76 17.92
N ALA A 534 -2.45 29.34 18.71
CA ALA A 534 -3.83 29.60 18.28
C ALA A 534 -3.97 30.82 17.35
N ASP A 535 -3.45 30.68 16.12
CA ASP A 535 -3.30 31.69 15.08
C ASP A 535 -4.61 32.08 14.35
N ALA A 536 -5.63 31.21 14.37
CA ALA A 536 -6.79 31.34 13.50
C ALA A 536 -8.14 31.32 14.24
N LYS A 537 -9.22 31.57 13.48
CA LYS A 537 -10.60 31.53 13.96
C LYS A 537 -11.39 30.39 13.33
N ASP A 538 -11.97 29.54 14.18
CA ASP A 538 -12.89 28.50 13.70
C ASP A 538 -14.22 29.09 13.18
N PRO A 539 -15.08 28.28 12.53
CA PRO A 539 -16.38 28.76 12.02
C PRO A 539 -17.37 29.31 13.06
N TRP A 540 -17.06 29.32 14.36
CA TRP A 540 -17.85 29.97 15.42
C TRP A 540 -17.09 31.09 16.15
N GLY A 541 -15.91 31.48 15.67
CA GLY A 541 -15.11 32.59 16.19
C GLY A 541 -14.20 32.25 17.38
N ASN A 542 -14.06 30.98 17.76
CA ASN A 542 -13.09 30.58 18.79
C ASN A 542 -11.67 30.71 18.23
N SER A 543 -10.69 31.09 19.06
CA SER A 543 -9.28 31.01 18.65
C SER A 543 -8.83 29.55 18.67
N VAL A 544 -8.20 29.10 17.58
CA VAL A 544 -7.76 27.71 17.38
C VAL A 544 -6.44 27.68 16.60
N ARG A 545 -5.70 26.58 16.76
CA ARG A 545 -4.57 26.23 15.88
C ARG A 545 -5.10 25.91 14.48
N SER A 546 -4.56 26.51 13.43
CA SER A 546 -4.91 26.21 12.04
C SER A 546 -4.29 24.90 11.54
N VAL A 547 -4.85 24.34 10.46
CA VAL A 547 -4.23 23.23 9.73
C VAL A 547 -3.18 23.80 8.77
N GLN A 548 -1.93 23.41 8.96
CA GLN A 548 -0.79 23.78 8.11
C GLN A 548 -0.38 22.66 7.15
N GLY A 549 -1.15 21.57 7.06
CA GLY A 549 -0.82 20.42 6.23
C GLY A 549 -1.19 19.08 6.86
N VAL A 550 -0.45 18.02 6.51
CA VAL A 550 -0.65 16.66 7.05
C VAL A 550 0.68 15.92 7.22
N VAL A 551 0.72 15.02 8.21
CA VAL A 551 1.81 14.08 8.42
C VAL A 551 1.36 12.68 8.01
N THR A 552 2.20 11.98 7.25
CA THR A 552 1.94 10.60 6.82
C THR A 552 2.19 9.60 7.94
N ASN A 553 1.77 8.35 7.74
CA ASN A 553 2.03 7.25 8.68
C ASN A 553 3.55 7.03 8.87
N GLU A 554 3.94 6.60 10.08
CA GLU A 554 5.25 5.98 10.26
C GLU A 554 5.33 4.67 9.46
N VAL A 555 6.54 4.22 9.12
CA VAL A 555 6.79 2.90 8.55
C VAL A 555 7.80 2.16 9.43
N GLY A 556 7.65 0.85 9.59
CA GLY A 556 8.61 0.04 10.33
C GLY A 556 8.47 0.12 11.85
N LEU A 557 7.27 0.41 12.36
CA LEU A 557 6.94 0.14 13.77
C LEU A 557 6.49 -1.31 13.95
N THR A 558 6.83 -1.90 15.10
CA THR A 558 6.31 -3.19 15.56
C THR A 558 4.88 -3.07 16.11
N ARG A 559 4.18 -4.19 16.32
CA ARG A 559 2.86 -4.23 16.96
C ARG A 559 2.83 -3.61 18.36
N ASN A 560 3.97 -3.61 19.04
CA ASN A 560 4.17 -3.03 20.37
C ASN A 560 4.81 -1.62 20.33
N TYR A 561 4.68 -0.86 19.23
CA TYR A 561 5.16 0.53 19.14
C TYR A 561 6.68 0.73 19.35
N ARG A 562 7.49 -0.31 19.08
CA ARG A 562 8.96 -0.22 19.03
C ARG A 562 9.46 -0.09 17.61
N MET A 563 10.53 0.67 17.41
CA MET A 563 11.14 0.93 16.11
C MET A 563 11.89 -0.32 15.61
N LYS A 564 11.61 -0.77 14.39
CA LYS A 564 12.41 -1.81 13.71
C LYS A 564 13.71 -1.21 13.19
N SER A 565 14.66 -2.06 12.80
CA SER A 565 15.87 -1.63 12.06
C SER A 565 15.59 -1.07 10.65
N SER A 566 14.32 -1.07 10.22
CA SER A 566 13.77 -0.45 9.02
C SER A 566 12.69 0.57 9.36
N PHE A 567 12.80 1.22 10.53
CA PHE A 567 11.91 2.32 10.90
C PHE A 567 12.25 3.56 10.07
N GLU A 568 11.22 4.15 9.45
CA GLU A 568 11.30 5.41 8.73
C GLU A 568 10.17 6.33 9.20
N PRO A 569 10.47 7.59 9.55
CA PRO A 569 9.48 8.52 10.07
C PRO A 569 8.56 9.02 8.95
N GLY A 570 7.26 9.11 9.23
CA GLY A 570 6.28 9.69 8.32
C GLY A 570 6.62 11.14 7.96
N MET A 571 6.62 11.43 6.66
CA MET A 571 6.91 12.75 6.08
C MET A 571 5.75 13.74 6.31
N ALA A 572 6.08 15.01 6.56
CA ALA A 572 5.12 16.10 6.74
C ALA A 572 5.00 16.94 5.47
N PHE A 573 3.81 17.00 4.89
CA PHE A 573 3.49 17.89 3.78
C PHE A 573 2.89 19.18 4.35
N ARG A 574 3.67 20.27 4.35
CA ARG A 574 3.21 21.62 4.70
C ARG A 574 2.45 22.22 3.53
N ALA A 575 1.21 22.66 3.75
CA ALA A 575 0.30 23.08 2.69
C ALA A 575 -0.41 24.40 3.04
N LYS A 576 -0.45 25.34 2.08
CA LYS A 576 -1.29 26.56 2.20
C LYS A 576 -2.77 26.20 2.33
N VAL A 577 -3.23 25.15 1.65
CA VAL A 577 -4.59 24.60 1.75
C VAL A 577 -4.57 23.06 1.85
N THR A 578 -5.30 22.50 2.82
CA THR A 578 -5.52 21.05 2.97
C THR A 578 -6.95 20.65 2.59
N LEU A 579 -7.12 19.75 1.62
CA LEU A 579 -8.43 19.23 1.20
C LEU A 579 -8.59 17.75 1.62
N LEU A 580 -9.59 17.46 2.46
CA LEU A 580 -9.80 16.12 3.01
C LEU A 580 -10.85 15.34 2.20
N ALA A 581 -10.35 14.44 1.35
CA ALA A 581 -11.09 13.69 0.34
C ALA A 581 -11.19 12.16 0.61
N GLU A 582 -10.81 11.70 1.80
CA GLU A 582 -10.79 10.29 2.28
C GLU A 582 -12.10 9.50 2.07
N GLY A 583 -13.20 10.22 1.84
CA GLY A 583 -14.52 9.65 1.60
C GLY A 583 -15.24 9.30 2.90
N ALA A 584 -16.24 8.42 2.79
CA ALA A 584 -17.14 8.12 3.90
C ALA A 584 -16.37 7.68 5.15
N HIS A 585 -16.55 8.41 6.25
CA HIS A 585 -15.91 8.16 7.54
C HIS A 585 -14.36 8.18 7.48
N GLY A 586 -13.80 9.25 6.90
CA GLY A 586 -12.37 9.55 6.90
C GLY A 586 -11.76 9.73 8.31
N SER A 587 -10.49 9.39 8.45
CA SER A 587 -9.70 9.47 9.69
C SER A 587 -9.32 10.90 10.03
N LEU A 588 -8.66 11.62 9.12
CA LEU A 588 -8.32 13.05 9.28
C LEU A 588 -9.59 13.90 9.28
N SER A 589 -10.58 13.52 8.47
CA SER A 589 -11.91 14.12 8.43
C SER A 589 -12.56 14.08 9.82
N LYS A 590 -12.42 12.98 10.58
CA LYS A 590 -12.87 12.92 11.97
C LYS A 590 -12.02 13.77 12.92
N GLN A 591 -10.68 13.85 12.74
CA GLN A 591 -9.84 14.77 13.52
C GLN A 591 -10.35 16.22 13.36
N ALA A 592 -10.57 16.69 12.12
CA ALA A 592 -11.12 18.02 11.82
C ALA A 592 -12.54 18.23 12.38
N ILE A 593 -13.46 17.25 12.21
CA ILE A 593 -14.83 17.32 12.75
C ILE A 593 -14.86 17.35 14.29
N SER A 594 -13.87 16.74 14.96
CA SER A 594 -13.70 16.78 16.41
C SER A 594 -13.15 18.13 16.88
N MET A 595 -11.94 18.49 16.44
CA MET A 595 -11.22 19.69 16.90
C MET A 595 -12.00 20.96 16.56
N TYR A 596 -12.46 21.07 15.31
CA TYR A 596 -13.24 22.20 14.82
C TYR A 596 -14.73 21.89 14.78
N GLN A 597 -15.27 21.06 15.68
CA GLN A 597 -16.73 20.87 15.95
C GLN A 597 -17.70 20.88 14.73
N LEU A 598 -17.29 20.42 13.54
CA LEU A 598 -17.91 20.81 12.25
C LEU A 598 -19.40 20.39 12.07
N ARG A 599 -19.94 19.54 12.96
CA ARG A 599 -21.37 19.15 13.00
C ARG A 599 -22.20 19.86 14.08
N LYS A 600 -21.73 20.96 14.69
CA LYS A 600 -22.45 21.71 15.73
C LYS A 600 -23.89 22.07 15.34
N GLU A 601 -24.07 22.54 14.10
CA GLU A 601 -25.35 22.97 13.52
C GLU A 601 -26.01 21.92 12.61
N ALA A 602 -25.29 20.82 12.32
CA ALA A 602 -25.78 19.69 11.56
C ALA A 602 -26.42 18.61 12.46
N GLU A 603 -26.98 17.58 11.83
CA GLU A 603 -27.30 16.32 12.49
C GLU A 603 -26.13 15.31 12.30
N PRO A 604 -25.92 14.36 13.23
CA PRO A 604 -24.91 13.31 13.08
C PRO A 604 -25.19 12.44 11.84
N GLN A 605 -24.15 12.27 11.02
CA GLN A 605 -24.20 11.48 9.79
C GLN A 605 -24.56 10.01 10.09
N THR A 606 -25.59 9.51 9.43
CA THR A 606 -25.95 8.08 9.37
C THR A 606 -25.31 7.43 8.14
N TYR A 607 -25.06 6.12 8.18
CA TYR A 607 -24.33 5.39 7.16
C TYR A 607 -24.95 4.01 6.88
N GLY A 608 -24.94 3.60 5.60
CA GLY A 608 -25.14 2.20 5.22
C GLY A 608 -23.81 1.48 5.07
N ILE A 609 -23.79 0.16 5.23
CA ILE A 609 -22.70 -0.71 4.75
C ILE A 609 -23.09 -1.34 3.43
N GLY A 610 -22.33 -1.06 2.37
CA GLY A 610 -22.41 -1.82 1.12
C GLY A 610 -21.45 -3.00 1.16
N VAL A 611 -21.96 -4.21 0.91
CA VAL A 611 -21.16 -5.41 0.58
C VAL A 611 -21.36 -5.75 -0.89
N LYS A 612 -20.28 -5.90 -1.65
CA LYS A 612 -20.25 -6.09 -3.11
C LYS A 612 -19.54 -7.39 -3.47
N GLU A 613 -20.05 -8.06 -4.50
CA GLU A 613 -19.32 -9.07 -5.27
C GLU A 613 -19.32 -8.67 -6.76
N VAL A 614 -18.25 -9.03 -7.48
CA VAL A 614 -18.21 -8.95 -8.94
C VAL A 614 -18.15 -10.36 -9.50
N TRP A 615 -19.05 -10.66 -10.43
CA TRP A 615 -19.18 -11.96 -11.06
C TRP A 615 -19.00 -11.86 -12.56
N ARG A 616 -18.25 -12.78 -13.16
CA ARG A 616 -18.46 -13.20 -14.55
C ARG A 616 -19.67 -14.11 -14.56
N VAL A 617 -20.61 -13.90 -15.48
CA VAL A 617 -21.82 -14.73 -15.58
C VAL A 617 -21.93 -15.38 -16.96
N ASP A 618 -22.67 -16.48 -17.00
CA ASP A 618 -23.14 -17.13 -18.21
C ASP A 618 -23.66 -16.11 -19.27
N PRO A 619 -23.10 -16.11 -20.51
CA PRO A 619 -23.50 -15.18 -21.56
C PRO A 619 -24.99 -15.23 -21.91
N GLU A 620 -25.68 -16.36 -21.76
CA GLU A 620 -27.13 -16.43 -22.00
C GLU A 620 -27.93 -15.66 -20.94
N LYS A 621 -27.35 -15.45 -19.74
CA LYS A 621 -27.95 -14.71 -18.63
C LYS A 621 -27.56 -13.23 -18.61
N HIS A 622 -26.44 -12.85 -19.23
CA HIS A 622 -25.96 -11.46 -19.24
C HIS A 622 -26.87 -10.52 -20.06
N ARG A 623 -27.14 -9.31 -19.58
CA ARG A 623 -28.02 -8.32 -20.22
C ARG A 623 -27.35 -6.94 -20.24
N PRO A 624 -26.47 -6.65 -21.21
CA PRO A 624 -25.64 -5.44 -21.25
C PRO A 624 -26.42 -4.14 -20.95
N GLY A 625 -25.98 -3.41 -19.91
CA GLY A 625 -26.59 -2.14 -19.51
C GLY A 625 -27.87 -2.26 -18.66
N GLU A 626 -28.31 -3.47 -18.28
CA GLU A 626 -29.44 -3.64 -17.36
C GLU A 626 -29.05 -3.28 -15.92
N VAL A 627 -29.83 -2.36 -15.32
CA VAL A 627 -29.70 -1.89 -13.93
C VAL A 627 -30.90 -2.38 -13.12
N VAL A 628 -30.67 -3.24 -12.13
CA VAL A 628 -31.72 -3.76 -11.23
C VAL A 628 -31.44 -3.38 -9.79
N HIS A 629 -32.48 -2.91 -9.10
CA HIS A 629 -32.49 -2.67 -7.65
C HIS A 629 -33.50 -3.59 -6.97
N THR A 630 -33.20 -4.07 -5.77
CA THR A 630 -34.05 -5.00 -5.01
C THR A 630 -34.36 -4.47 -3.61
N LEU A 631 -35.61 -4.60 -3.17
CA LEU A 631 -36.09 -4.25 -1.83
C LEU A 631 -36.75 -5.47 -1.16
N GLY A 632 -36.79 -5.51 0.17
CA GLY A 632 -37.38 -6.63 0.92
C GLY A 632 -36.37 -7.73 1.22
N TRP A 633 -36.74 -8.99 0.94
CA TRP A 633 -35.96 -10.18 1.31
C TRP A 633 -34.51 -10.13 0.77
N PRO A 634 -33.48 -10.51 1.57
CA PRO A 634 -33.55 -11.19 2.87
C PRO A 634 -33.81 -10.27 4.07
N LEU A 635 -33.70 -8.95 3.91
CA LEU A 635 -33.78 -8.01 5.03
C LEU A 635 -35.15 -8.01 5.70
N GLN A 636 -35.14 -7.89 7.03
CA GLN A 636 -36.35 -7.79 7.84
C GLN A 636 -37.01 -6.41 7.65
N SER A 637 -38.35 -6.33 7.78
CA SER A 637 -39.13 -5.11 7.52
C SER A 637 -38.91 -3.94 8.50
N ASN A 638 -37.98 -4.09 9.44
CA ASN A 638 -37.50 -3.09 10.40
C ASN A 638 -36.04 -2.66 10.13
N THR A 639 -35.42 -3.18 9.07
CA THR A 639 -34.02 -2.95 8.70
C THR A 639 -34.00 -2.21 7.36
N TYR A 640 -33.42 -1.01 7.32
CA TYR A 640 -33.26 -0.29 6.07
C TYR A 640 -32.19 -0.96 5.20
N GLY A 641 -32.40 -0.97 3.88
CA GLY A 641 -31.45 -1.51 2.94
C GLY A 641 -32.07 -1.93 1.61
N GLY A 642 -31.24 -2.46 0.73
CA GLY A 642 -31.63 -2.88 -0.61
C GLY A 642 -30.44 -3.45 -1.38
N GLY A 643 -30.72 -4.38 -2.29
CA GLY A 643 -29.72 -5.01 -3.14
C GLY A 643 -29.64 -4.38 -4.52
N TRP A 644 -28.59 -4.74 -5.26
CA TRP A 644 -28.43 -4.33 -6.66
C TRP A 644 -27.83 -5.45 -7.52
N VAL A 645 -28.12 -5.39 -8.82
CA VAL A 645 -27.51 -6.20 -9.88
C VAL A 645 -27.37 -5.30 -11.11
N TYR A 646 -26.14 -5.01 -11.52
CA TYR A 646 -25.84 -4.17 -12.69
C TYR A 646 -24.98 -4.94 -13.69
N HIS A 647 -25.44 -5.05 -14.93
CA HIS A 647 -24.74 -5.76 -16.00
C HIS A 647 -23.72 -4.85 -16.69
N MET A 648 -22.46 -5.03 -16.30
CA MET A 648 -21.29 -4.32 -16.79
C MET A 648 -20.80 -4.89 -18.15
N ASP A 649 -19.82 -4.21 -18.73
CA ASP A 649 -19.05 -4.71 -19.89
C ASP A 649 -18.32 -6.03 -19.59
N GLY A 650 -17.78 -6.69 -20.62
CA GLY A 650 -16.95 -7.90 -20.49
C GLY A 650 -17.68 -9.13 -19.95
N GLY A 651 -19.01 -9.16 -20.02
CA GLY A 651 -19.84 -10.24 -19.44
C GLY A 651 -19.92 -10.20 -17.91
N LEU A 652 -19.55 -9.07 -17.28
CA LEU A 652 -19.50 -8.93 -15.83
C LEU A 652 -20.82 -8.42 -15.23
N VAL A 653 -21.01 -8.72 -13.95
CA VAL A 653 -22.12 -8.27 -13.11
C VAL A 653 -21.57 -7.74 -11.79
N SER A 654 -21.85 -6.48 -11.48
CA SER A 654 -21.71 -5.89 -10.14
C SER A 654 -22.99 -6.20 -9.36
N LEU A 655 -22.88 -6.94 -8.26
CA LEU A 655 -24.02 -7.19 -7.37
C LEU A 655 -23.66 -6.95 -5.91
N GLY A 656 -24.66 -6.72 -5.08
CA GLY A 656 -24.43 -6.49 -3.66
C GLY A 656 -25.67 -6.15 -2.88
N LEU A 657 -25.46 -5.83 -1.61
CA LEU A 657 -26.48 -5.48 -0.63
C LEU A 657 -26.00 -4.28 0.20
N VAL A 658 -26.86 -3.27 0.33
CA VAL A 658 -26.72 -2.21 1.34
C VAL A 658 -27.57 -2.56 2.55
N VAL A 659 -27.02 -2.42 3.75
CA VAL A 659 -27.74 -2.46 5.02
C VAL A 659 -27.51 -1.14 5.76
N GLY A 660 -28.56 -0.43 6.14
CA GLY A 660 -28.48 0.76 6.98
C GLY A 660 -27.94 0.42 8.36
N LEU A 661 -26.95 1.15 8.87
CA LEU A 661 -26.31 0.82 10.15
C LEU A 661 -27.18 1.22 11.36
N ASP A 662 -28.35 1.82 11.16
CA ASP A 662 -29.42 1.94 12.16
C ASP A 662 -30.15 0.60 12.46
N TYR A 663 -29.69 -0.53 11.90
CA TYR A 663 -30.24 -1.86 12.22
C TYR A 663 -30.15 -2.19 13.72
N LYS A 664 -31.23 -2.72 14.29
CA LYS A 664 -31.36 -2.98 15.74
C LYS A 664 -30.68 -4.27 16.21
N ASN A 665 -30.86 -5.36 15.45
CA ASN A 665 -30.53 -6.71 15.89
C ASN A 665 -29.00 -7.00 15.83
N PRO A 666 -28.32 -7.26 16.97
CA PRO A 666 -26.87 -7.48 17.02
C PRO A 666 -26.42 -8.85 16.50
N TYR A 667 -27.36 -9.75 16.17
CA TYR A 667 -27.08 -11.00 15.48
C TYR A 667 -27.00 -10.87 13.95
N LEU A 668 -27.40 -9.70 13.38
CA LEU A 668 -27.36 -9.46 11.94
C LEU A 668 -25.91 -9.37 11.42
N SER A 669 -25.64 -10.05 10.31
CA SER A 669 -24.37 -10.01 9.60
C SER A 669 -24.61 -9.59 8.15
N PRO A 670 -24.23 -8.37 7.73
CA PRO A 670 -24.42 -7.90 6.36
C PRO A 670 -23.80 -8.82 5.30
N TYR A 671 -22.70 -9.49 5.64
CA TYR A 671 -22.12 -10.54 4.80
C TYR A 671 -23.05 -11.74 4.65
N ARG A 672 -23.60 -12.29 5.75
CA ARG A 672 -24.51 -13.44 5.68
C ARG A 672 -25.84 -13.08 5.03
N GLU A 673 -26.34 -11.85 5.18
CA GLU A 673 -27.47 -11.34 4.41
C GLU A 673 -27.18 -11.38 2.89
N LEU A 674 -26.04 -10.88 2.43
CA LEU A 674 -25.65 -10.98 1.01
C LEU A 674 -25.50 -12.44 0.54
N GLN A 675 -24.87 -13.30 1.33
CA GLN A 675 -24.75 -14.72 0.99
C GLN A 675 -26.14 -15.39 0.90
N GLN A 676 -27.05 -15.11 1.84
CA GLN A 676 -28.43 -15.59 1.82
C GLN A 676 -29.22 -15.05 0.62
N MET A 677 -29.06 -13.77 0.29
CA MET A 677 -29.75 -13.12 -0.85
C MET A 677 -29.54 -13.92 -2.16
N LYS A 678 -28.35 -14.47 -2.36
CA LYS A 678 -28.01 -15.26 -3.57
C LYS A 678 -28.78 -16.58 -3.71
N HIS A 679 -29.35 -17.15 -2.65
CA HIS A 679 -30.18 -18.37 -2.74
C HIS A 679 -31.59 -18.08 -3.31
N HIS A 680 -32.03 -16.81 -3.37
CA HIS A 680 -33.32 -16.45 -3.98
C HIS A 680 -33.34 -16.82 -5.48
N PRO A 681 -34.45 -17.36 -6.04
CA PRO A 681 -34.50 -17.87 -7.41
C PRO A 681 -33.98 -16.93 -8.51
N TYR A 682 -34.16 -15.61 -8.35
CA TYR A 682 -33.62 -14.61 -9.28
C TYR A 682 -32.08 -14.64 -9.37
N PHE A 683 -31.39 -14.53 -8.22
CA PHE A 683 -29.93 -14.57 -8.17
C PHE A 683 -29.40 -15.96 -8.50
N ARG A 684 -30.04 -17.02 -8.00
CA ARG A 684 -29.67 -18.40 -8.32
C ARG A 684 -29.71 -18.69 -9.83
N ASN A 685 -30.72 -18.21 -10.56
CA ASN A 685 -30.78 -18.32 -12.03
C ASN A 685 -29.69 -17.52 -12.78
N LEU A 686 -29.15 -16.46 -12.18
CA LEU A 686 -28.08 -15.63 -12.76
C LEU A 686 -26.68 -16.19 -12.46
N LEU A 687 -26.47 -16.74 -11.27
CA LEU A 687 -25.15 -17.11 -10.75
C LEU A 687 -24.87 -18.62 -10.77
N GLN A 688 -25.89 -19.48 -10.76
CA GLN A 688 -25.71 -20.95 -10.73
C GLN A 688 -25.60 -21.54 -12.15
N SER A 689 -24.50 -21.22 -12.83
CA SER A 689 -24.05 -21.87 -14.08
C SER A 689 -22.59 -22.29 -13.93
N PRO A 690 -22.13 -23.42 -14.53
CA PRO A 690 -20.72 -23.83 -14.48
C PRO A 690 -19.73 -22.82 -15.09
N SER A 691 -20.21 -21.87 -15.90
CA SER A 691 -19.41 -20.76 -16.47
C SER A 691 -19.49 -19.45 -15.65
N SER A 692 -20.24 -19.44 -14.54
CA SER A 692 -20.36 -18.26 -13.67
C SER A 692 -19.32 -18.32 -12.54
N GLU A 693 -18.61 -17.22 -12.32
CA GLU A 693 -17.40 -17.15 -11.51
C GLU A 693 -17.36 -15.85 -10.70
N ARG A 694 -17.06 -15.93 -9.40
CA ARG A 694 -16.92 -14.75 -8.54
C ARG A 694 -15.48 -14.24 -8.57
N LEU A 695 -15.25 -13.12 -9.27
CA LEU A 695 -13.93 -12.54 -9.49
C LEU A 695 -13.45 -11.64 -8.35
N SER A 696 -14.36 -11.00 -7.61
CA SER A 696 -13.98 -10.07 -6.55
C SER A 696 -15.04 -9.96 -5.46
N TYR A 697 -14.61 -9.60 -4.25
CA TYR A 697 -15.44 -9.22 -3.11
C TYR A 697 -14.92 -7.88 -2.54
N GLY A 698 -15.80 -7.10 -1.91
CA GLY A 698 -15.40 -5.90 -1.19
C GLY A 698 -16.52 -5.30 -0.35
N ALA A 699 -16.19 -4.39 0.57
CA ALA A 699 -17.18 -3.70 1.38
C ALA A 699 -16.73 -2.29 1.81
N ARG A 700 -17.66 -1.34 1.89
CA ARG A 700 -17.41 0.04 2.27
C ARG A 700 -18.66 0.69 2.85
N VAL A 701 -18.54 1.46 3.93
CA VAL A 701 -19.66 2.31 4.38
C VAL A 701 -19.89 3.45 3.41
N LEU A 702 -21.15 3.85 3.26
CA LEU A 702 -21.63 4.97 2.44
C LEU A 702 -22.48 5.89 3.33
N THR A 703 -22.38 7.20 3.14
CA THR A 703 -23.17 8.18 3.91
C THR A 703 -24.63 8.16 3.45
N GLU A 704 -25.58 8.11 4.39
CA GLU A 704 -27.02 8.17 4.13
C GLU A 704 -27.77 9.16 5.03
N GLY A 705 -27.04 10.03 5.74
CA GLY A 705 -27.63 11.19 6.40
C GLY A 705 -28.08 12.27 5.42
N GLY A 706 -27.41 12.37 4.26
CA GLY A 706 -27.77 13.30 3.20
C GLY A 706 -27.74 14.77 3.67
N PHE A 707 -28.71 15.56 3.22
CA PHE A 707 -28.73 17.02 3.39
C PHE A 707 -28.62 17.49 4.86
N GLN A 708 -29.32 16.82 5.78
CA GLN A 708 -29.37 17.17 7.21
C GLN A 708 -28.03 16.92 7.93
N SER A 709 -27.17 16.09 7.35
CA SER A 709 -25.90 15.64 7.93
C SER A 709 -24.66 16.26 7.28
N ILE A 710 -24.85 17.25 6.39
CA ILE A 710 -23.75 18.04 5.80
C ILE A 710 -23.11 18.88 6.92
N PRO A 711 -21.82 18.70 7.23
CA PRO A 711 -21.11 19.52 8.21
C PRO A 711 -20.81 20.92 7.65
N LYS A 712 -20.34 21.83 8.49
CA LYS A 712 -19.63 23.02 7.99
C LYS A 712 -18.42 22.57 7.17
N LEU A 713 -18.29 23.08 5.95
CA LEU A 713 -17.39 22.48 4.96
C LEU A 713 -15.94 22.96 5.05
N ASN A 714 -15.70 24.13 5.64
CA ASN A 714 -14.38 24.72 5.82
C ASN A 714 -13.92 24.71 7.30
N PHE A 715 -12.61 24.69 7.47
CA PHE A 715 -11.90 24.92 8.72
C PHE A 715 -10.63 25.76 8.42
N PRO A 716 -9.95 26.35 9.42
CA PRO A 716 -8.77 27.17 9.14
C PRO A 716 -7.66 26.36 8.46
N GLY A 717 -7.26 26.77 7.27
CA GLY A 717 -6.27 26.05 6.45
C GLY A 717 -6.85 24.93 5.58
N GLY A 718 -8.17 24.69 5.51
CA GLY A 718 -8.67 23.59 4.69
C GLY A 718 -10.19 23.39 4.59
N ALA A 719 -10.58 22.29 3.93
CA ALA A 719 -11.97 21.92 3.71
C ALA A 719 -12.21 20.40 3.61
N LEU A 720 -13.45 19.97 3.91
CA LEU A 720 -13.97 18.62 3.70
C LEU A 720 -14.62 18.52 2.31
N ILE A 721 -14.25 17.53 1.49
CA ILE A 721 -14.85 17.33 0.16
C ILE A 721 -15.42 15.92 -0.04
N GLY A 722 -16.33 15.77 -1.00
CA GLY A 722 -16.90 14.48 -1.39
C GLY A 722 -17.66 13.75 -0.28
N CYS A 723 -17.43 12.44 -0.17
CA CYS A 723 -18.08 11.61 0.85
C CYS A 723 -17.52 11.82 2.27
N SER A 724 -16.45 12.61 2.44
CA SER A 724 -16.00 13.07 3.77
C SER A 724 -17.02 14.02 4.40
N ALA A 725 -17.58 14.92 3.58
CA ALA A 725 -18.71 15.79 3.95
C ALA A 725 -20.07 15.07 3.83
N GLY A 726 -20.19 14.09 2.92
CA GLY A 726 -21.32 13.17 2.85
C GLY A 726 -22.32 13.40 1.71
N PHE A 727 -21.86 13.93 0.57
CA PHE A 727 -22.70 14.33 -0.57
C PHE A 727 -23.31 13.17 -1.40
N VAL A 728 -23.81 12.11 -0.76
CA VAL A 728 -24.49 10.98 -1.43
C VAL A 728 -25.97 11.27 -1.60
N ASN A 729 -26.46 11.21 -2.84
CA ASN A 729 -27.88 11.17 -3.15
C ASN A 729 -28.40 9.75 -2.95
N ILE A 730 -29.09 9.54 -1.84
CA ILE A 730 -29.59 8.22 -1.39
C ILE A 730 -30.68 7.69 -2.34
N ALA A 731 -31.52 8.58 -2.90
CA ALA A 731 -32.58 8.20 -3.83
C ALA A 731 -31.99 7.61 -5.12
N LYS A 732 -30.92 8.24 -5.64
CA LYS A 732 -30.19 7.79 -6.82
C LYS A 732 -29.25 6.60 -6.53
N ILE A 733 -28.89 6.38 -5.25
CA ILE A 733 -27.75 5.58 -4.78
C ILE A 733 -26.43 6.05 -5.45
N LYS A 734 -26.23 7.37 -5.55
CA LYS A 734 -25.07 7.99 -6.25
C LYS A 734 -24.42 9.08 -5.42
N GLY A 735 -23.10 9.00 -5.28
CA GLY A 735 -22.28 10.07 -4.70
C GLY A 735 -21.18 10.60 -5.62
N THR A 736 -20.77 9.85 -6.65
CA THR A 736 -19.59 10.17 -7.48
C THR A 736 -19.71 11.54 -8.16
N HIS A 737 -20.86 11.85 -8.76
CA HIS A 737 -21.12 13.10 -9.47
C HIS A 737 -21.05 14.31 -8.53
N ASN A 738 -21.76 14.26 -7.40
CA ASN A 738 -21.71 15.28 -6.35
C ASN A 738 -20.30 15.42 -5.77
N ALA A 739 -19.59 14.30 -5.57
CA ALA A 739 -18.25 14.27 -5.00
C ALA A 739 -17.22 14.95 -5.92
N MET A 740 -17.22 14.63 -7.22
CA MET A 740 -16.38 15.30 -8.22
C MET A 740 -16.66 16.81 -8.25
N LYS A 741 -17.94 17.23 -8.35
CA LYS A 741 -18.30 18.65 -8.37
C LYS A 741 -17.90 19.38 -7.09
N SER A 742 -18.02 18.72 -5.93
CA SER A 742 -17.57 19.29 -4.65
C SER A 742 -16.06 19.50 -4.60
N GLY A 743 -15.27 18.69 -5.32
CA GLY A 743 -13.82 18.89 -5.48
C GLY A 743 -13.49 20.07 -6.39
N MET A 744 -14.21 20.22 -7.51
CA MET A 744 -14.03 21.35 -8.44
C MET A 744 -14.26 22.71 -7.75
N LEU A 745 -15.34 22.85 -6.99
CA LEU A 745 -15.68 24.09 -6.28
C LEU A 745 -14.69 24.40 -5.15
N ALA A 746 -14.13 23.36 -4.51
CA ALA A 746 -13.06 23.51 -3.53
C ALA A 746 -11.76 23.96 -4.19
N ALA A 747 -11.41 23.40 -5.36
CA ALA A 747 -10.25 23.81 -6.15
C ALA A 747 -10.34 25.27 -6.62
N GLU A 748 -11.50 25.69 -7.13
CA GLU A 748 -11.76 27.08 -7.55
C GLU A 748 -11.61 28.08 -6.38
N THR A 749 -11.98 27.66 -5.17
CA THR A 749 -11.75 28.42 -3.94
C THR A 749 -10.26 28.40 -3.55
N ALA A 750 -9.64 27.22 -3.43
CA ALA A 750 -8.27 27.05 -2.96
C ALA A 750 -7.25 27.79 -3.83
N TYR A 751 -7.37 27.66 -5.17
CA TYR A 751 -6.56 28.44 -6.12
C TYR A 751 -6.66 29.94 -5.86
N SER A 752 -7.88 30.42 -5.58
CA SER A 752 -8.13 31.85 -5.36
C SER A 752 -7.58 32.32 -4.02
N VAL A 753 -7.59 31.47 -2.98
CA VAL A 753 -7.03 31.78 -1.67
C VAL A 753 -5.49 31.83 -1.73
N VAL A 754 -4.83 30.82 -2.30
CA VAL A 754 -3.36 30.74 -2.47
C VAL A 754 -2.81 32.04 -3.09
N HIS A 755 -3.29 32.39 -4.28
CA HIS A 755 -2.77 33.55 -5.02
C HIS A 755 -3.27 34.90 -4.49
N SER A 756 -4.27 34.94 -3.62
CA SER A 756 -4.70 36.18 -2.96
C SER A 756 -3.88 36.50 -1.70
N ALA A 757 -3.33 35.48 -1.04
CA ALA A 757 -2.38 35.66 0.06
C ALA A 757 -1.07 36.29 -0.45
N GLU A 758 -0.53 35.77 -1.55
CA GLU A 758 0.68 36.27 -2.21
C GLU A 758 0.54 37.72 -2.69
N ALA A 759 -0.66 38.15 -3.07
CA ALA A 759 -0.94 39.54 -3.43
C ALA A 759 -0.94 40.49 -2.21
N SER A 760 -1.19 40.00 -0.99
CA SER A 760 -1.12 40.82 0.23
C SER A 760 0.31 40.98 0.78
N ASP A 761 1.21 40.03 0.51
CA ASP A 761 2.60 40.09 1.00
C ASP A 761 3.46 41.15 0.28
N SER A 762 2.91 41.83 -0.74
CA SER A 762 3.52 43.03 -1.34
C SER A 762 3.33 44.33 -0.53
N ALA A 763 2.69 44.28 0.65
CA ALA A 763 2.49 45.43 1.53
C ALA A 763 3.46 45.40 2.74
N GLU A 764 4.13 46.51 3.00
CA GLU A 764 5.24 46.65 3.98
C GLU A 764 4.81 46.50 5.46
N SER A 765 4.49 45.28 5.93
CA SER A 765 4.26 45.00 7.37
C SER A 765 4.44 43.54 7.80
N ALA A 766 5.39 42.80 7.19
CA ALA A 766 5.77 41.48 7.66
C ALA A 766 6.76 41.57 8.84
N GLU A 767 6.27 41.49 10.08
CA GLU A 767 7.09 40.98 11.20
C GLU A 767 7.25 39.45 11.02
N GLU A 768 8.41 38.91 11.40
CA GLU A 768 8.78 37.52 11.10
C GLU A 768 7.91 36.51 11.88
N GLY A 769 7.18 35.64 11.18
CA GLY A 769 6.79 34.32 11.73
C GLY A 769 5.30 33.99 11.94
N ALA A 770 4.38 34.36 11.05
CA ALA A 770 3.10 33.62 10.90
C ALA A 770 2.43 33.85 9.53
N ALA A 771 2.43 32.84 8.65
CA ALA A 771 1.58 32.85 7.46
C ALA A 771 0.11 32.67 7.90
N LYS A 772 -0.76 33.62 7.53
CA LYS A 772 -2.17 33.62 7.96
C LYS A 772 -2.94 32.44 7.34
N ALA A 773 -3.57 31.63 8.19
CA ALA A 773 -4.35 30.47 7.78
C ALA A 773 -5.38 30.76 6.66
N ALA A 774 -5.40 29.89 5.64
CA ALA A 774 -6.27 30.00 4.48
C ALA A 774 -7.77 29.94 4.85
N ASP A 775 -8.55 30.92 4.37
CA ASP A 775 -10.00 30.97 4.56
C ASP A 775 -10.75 30.32 3.41
N MET A 776 -11.15 29.06 3.61
CA MET A 776 -11.97 28.29 2.67
C MET A 776 -13.49 28.55 2.81
N ALA A 777 -13.95 29.55 3.58
CA ALA A 777 -15.38 29.88 3.70
C ALA A 777 -16.12 30.14 2.37
N PRO A 778 -15.51 30.68 1.29
CA PRO A 778 -16.21 30.85 0.01
C PRO A 778 -16.64 29.51 -0.64
N TYR A 779 -15.94 28.41 -0.36
CA TYR A 779 -16.32 27.08 -0.84
C TYR A 779 -17.68 26.62 -0.30
N ASP A 780 -17.92 26.88 0.99
CA ASP A 780 -19.16 26.54 1.67
C ASP A 780 -20.35 27.23 0.98
N LYS A 781 -20.20 28.52 0.66
CA LYS A 781 -21.18 29.28 -0.15
C LYS A 781 -21.32 28.70 -1.57
N ALA A 782 -20.20 28.47 -2.27
CA ALA A 782 -20.21 28.00 -3.65
C ALA A 782 -20.91 26.63 -3.79
N LEU A 783 -20.81 25.75 -2.80
CA LEU A 783 -21.52 24.47 -2.82
C LEU A 783 -23.03 24.62 -2.56
N HIS A 784 -23.45 25.54 -1.67
CA HIS A 784 -24.87 25.87 -1.46
C HIS A 784 -25.52 26.50 -2.69
N GLU A 785 -24.79 27.31 -3.47
CA GLU A 785 -25.26 27.89 -4.74
C GLU A 785 -25.19 26.89 -5.92
N SER A 786 -24.53 25.73 -5.74
CA SER A 786 -24.36 24.71 -6.78
C SER A 786 -25.54 23.76 -6.94
N TRP A 787 -25.52 22.99 -8.02
CA TRP A 787 -26.48 21.92 -8.26
C TRP A 787 -26.36 20.72 -7.28
N VAL A 788 -25.26 20.60 -6.53
CA VAL A 788 -25.11 19.56 -5.49
C VAL A 788 -26.10 19.80 -4.35
N HIS A 789 -26.28 21.06 -3.96
CA HIS A 789 -27.24 21.44 -2.92
C HIS A 789 -28.68 21.08 -3.33
N SER A 790 -29.09 21.36 -4.57
CA SER A 790 -30.44 21.02 -5.05
C SER A 790 -30.65 19.51 -5.28
N ASP A 791 -29.63 18.78 -5.76
CA ASP A 791 -29.66 17.32 -5.92
C ASP A 791 -29.89 16.60 -4.56
N LEU A 792 -29.29 17.11 -3.48
CA LEU A 792 -29.46 16.57 -2.13
C LEU A 792 -30.74 17.10 -1.45
N TYR A 793 -31.12 18.36 -1.67
CA TYR A 793 -32.30 18.97 -1.05
C TYR A 793 -33.62 18.39 -1.59
N GLU A 794 -33.69 17.99 -2.87
CA GLU A 794 -34.88 17.31 -3.42
C GLU A 794 -35.18 16.00 -2.68
N VAL A 795 -34.15 15.27 -2.25
CA VAL A 795 -34.28 13.90 -1.71
C VAL A 795 -34.19 13.82 -0.18
N ARG A 796 -34.00 14.95 0.51
CA ARG A 796 -33.70 15.05 1.95
C ARG A 796 -34.65 14.28 2.88
N ASN A 797 -35.93 14.18 2.53
CA ASN A 797 -36.94 13.57 3.40
C ASN A 797 -37.07 12.04 3.23
N LEU A 798 -36.49 11.46 2.18
CA LEU A 798 -36.71 10.06 1.82
C LEU A 798 -36.16 9.11 2.87
N ARG A 799 -34.84 9.11 3.16
CA ARG A 799 -34.24 8.22 4.17
C ARG A 799 -34.82 8.42 5.59
N PRO A 800 -34.99 9.66 6.10
CA PRO A 800 -35.64 9.88 7.40
C PRO A 800 -37.08 9.37 7.51
N SER A 801 -37.84 9.30 6.40
CA SER A 801 -39.24 8.84 6.43
C SER A 801 -39.40 7.39 6.91
N PHE A 802 -38.37 6.53 6.70
CA PHE A 802 -38.31 5.15 7.19
C PHE A 802 -38.14 5.05 8.72
N GLY A 803 -37.58 6.07 9.36
CA GLY A 803 -37.41 6.16 10.82
C GLY A 803 -38.67 6.63 11.58
N THR A 804 -39.73 7.01 10.85
CA THR A 804 -40.99 7.44 11.47
C THR A 804 -41.73 6.26 12.11
N LYS A 805 -42.76 6.54 12.92
CA LYS A 805 -43.63 5.52 13.55
C LYS A 805 -44.36 4.58 12.57
N LEU A 806 -44.32 4.87 11.26
CA LEU A 806 -44.88 4.04 10.20
C LEU A 806 -43.85 3.07 9.57
N GLY A 807 -42.58 3.15 9.98
CA GLY A 807 -41.50 2.24 9.58
C GLY A 807 -41.27 2.16 8.07
N MET A 808 -40.84 0.97 7.61
CA MET A 808 -40.57 0.71 6.19
C MET A 808 -41.75 1.02 5.27
N TRP A 809 -42.98 0.65 5.64
CA TRP A 809 -44.16 0.91 4.81
C TRP A 809 -44.50 2.39 4.72
N GLY A 810 -44.36 3.13 5.83
CA GLY A 810 -44.44 4.59 5.82
C GLY A 810 -43.37 5.23 4.95
N GLY A 811 -42.13 4.74 5.05
CA GLY A 811 -41.01 5.21 4.25
C GLY A 811 -41.21 4.99 2.75
N ILE A 812 -41.69 3.81 2.35
CA ILE A 812 -42.02 3.49 0.95
C ILE A 812 -43.16 4.38 0.44
N VAL A 813 -44.27 4.51 1.19
CA VAL A 813 -45.43 5.32 0.76
C VAL A 813 -45.07 6.81 0.69
N TYR A 814 -44.37 7.35 1.70
CA TYR A 814 -43.90 8.73 1.68
C TYR A 814 -42.93 8.96 0.52
N SER A 815 -41.95 8.06 0.34
CA SER A 815 -40.96 8.19 -0.73
C SER A 815 -41.58 8.11 -2.11
N GLY A 816 -42.61 7.28 -2.31
CA GLY A 816 -43.40 7.26 -3.54
C GLY A 816 -44.13 8.58 -3.78
N ILE A 817 -44.85 9.10 -2.79
CA ILE A 817 -45.60 10.37 -2.89
C ILE A 817 -44.66 11.55 -3.17
N ASP A 818 -43.59 11.68 -2.39
CA ASP A 818 -42.64 12.79 -2.51
C ASP A 818 -41.88 12.72 -3.84
N SER A 819 -41.30 11.56 -4.19
CA SER A 819 -40.49 11.42 -5.42
C SER A 819 -41.29 11.57 -6.72
N LEU A 820 -42.52 11.02 -6.78
CA LEU A 820 -43.35 11.03 -7.99
C LEU A 820 -44.09 12.36 -8.20
N PHE A 821 -44.65 12.94 -7.14
CA PHE A 821 -45.60 14.06 -7.26
C PHE A 821 -45.07 15.39 -6.71
N LEU A 822 -44.45 15.39 -5.52
CA LEU A 822 -44.07 16.63 -4.83
C LEU A 822 -42.66 17.11 -5.17
N LYS A 823 -41.77 16.20 -5.57
CA LYS A 823 -40.35 16.40 -5.91
C LYS A 823 -39.60 17.19 -4.84
N GLY A 824 -39.76 16.79 -3.57
CA GLY A 824 -39.10 17.44 -2.43
C GLY A 824 -39.62 18.84 -2.09
N ARG A 825 -40.61 19.38 -2.81
CA ARG A 825 -41.12 20.76 -2.66
C ARG A 825 -42.04 20.97 -1.46
N VAL A 826 -41.93 20.10 -0.45
CA VAL A 826 -42.63 20.24 0.82
C VAL A 826 -41.95 21.30 1.72
N PRO A 827 -42.70 22.09 2.49
CA PRO A 827 -42.17 23.17 3.33
C PRO A 827 -41.57 22.68 4.68
N TRP A 828 -41.12 21.43 4.75
CA TRP A 828 -40.53 20.83 5.96
C TRP A 828 -39.33 19.94 5.63
N THR A 829 -38.50 19.68 6.64
CA THR A 829 -37.40 18.71 6.59
C THR A 829 -37.52 17.77 7.78
N PHE A 830 -37.58 16.47 7.54
CA PHE A 830 -37.54 15.44 8.58
C PHE A 830 -36.14 15.32 9.18
N LYS A 831 -36.07 14.91 10.44
CA LYS A 831 -34.81 14.70 11.17
C LYS A 831 -34.39 13.24 11.16
N HIS A 832 -33.11 12.96 11.37
CA HIS A 832 -32.71 11.62 11.79
C HIS A 832 -33.31 11.35 13.19
N HIS A 833 -33.82 10.14 13.39
CA HIS A 833 -34.52 9.78 14.60
C HIS A 833 -33.54 9.06 15.54
N PRO A 834 -33.05 9.69 16.64
CA PRO A 834 -32.31 8.94 17.65
C PRO A 834 -33.24 7.99 18.42
N PRO A 835 -32.70 6.94 19.06
CA PRO A 835 -33.47 6.08 19.96
C PRO A 835 -34.13 6.87 21.10
N ALA A 836 -35.33 6.44 21.51
CA ALA A 836 -36.10 7.13 22.53
C ALA A 836 -35.34 7.15 23.87
N GLY A 837 -35.04 8.35 24.38
CA GLY A 837 -34.31 8.55 25.64
C GLY A 837 -32.79 8.76 25.48
N GLN A 838 -32.24 8.73 24.26
CA GLN A 838 -30.86 9.15 24.00
C GLN A 838 -30.83 10.56 23.40
N GLU A 839 -30.10 11.47 24.05
CA GLU A 839 -29.85 12.83 23.53
C GLU A 839 -28.76 12.83 22.43
N LYS A 840 -28.43 14.00 21.86
CA LYS A 840 -27.27 14.14 20.96
C LYS A 840 -26.02 13.60 21.67
N ASN A 841 -25.31 12.66 21.03
CA ASN A 841 -23.99 12.24 21.50
C ASN A 841 -23.05 13.47 21.53
N PRO A 842 -22.37 13.78 22.66
CA PRO A 842 -21.49 14.94 22.78
C PRO A 842 -20.16 14.83 22.01
N ASP A 843 -19.90 13.73 21.30
CA ASP A 843 -18.83 13.60 20.31
C ASP A 843 -19.38 13.89 18.88
N SER A 844 -18.95 15.00 18.28
CA SER A 844 -19.36 15.44 16.93
C SER A 844 -18.96 14.49 15.79
N THR A 845 -18.01 13.59 16.04
CA THR A 845 -17.53 12.61 15.05
C THR A 845 -18.43 11.38 14.95
N SER A 846 -19.07 11.02 16.07
CA SER A 846 -19.88 9.81 16.24
C SER A 846 -21.11 9.75 15.32
N SER A 847 -21.73 8.57 15.24
CA SER A 847 -22.99 8.34 14.53
C SER A 847 -24.08 7.86 15.49
N PHE A 848 -25.34 8.17 15.19
CA PHE A 848 -26.50 7.56 15.86
C PHE A 848 -26.70 6.08 15.49
N ASP A 849 -26.06 5.57 14.43
CA ASP A 849 -26.23 4.20 13.93
C ASP A 849 -25.85 3.12 14.96
N SER A 850 -24.73 3.34 15.67
CA SER A 850 -24.30 2.51 16.81
C SER A 850 -25.36 2.42 17.90
N SER A 851 -25.96 3.56 18.25
CA SER A 851 -26.85 3.69 19.40
C SER A 851 -28.23 3.06 19.17
N HIS A 852 -28.61 2.84 17.90
CA HIS A 852 -29.79 2.05 17.51
C HIS A 852 -29.70 0.56 17.83
N THR A 853 -28.51 0.04 18.15
CA THR A 853 -28.33 -1.37 18.46
C THR A 853 -29.04 -1.72 19.76
N GLU A 854 -29.98 -2.66 19.71
CA GLU A 854 -30.75 -3.12 20.86
C GLU A 854 -30.03 -4.31 21.53
N PRO A 855 -30.00 -4.39 22.88
CA PRO A 855 -29.44 -5.52 23.61
C PRO A 855 -29.89 -6.89 23.08
N ALA A 856 -28.94 -7.83 23.05
CA ALA A 856 -29.11 -9.15 22.44
C ALA A 856 -30.16 -10.04 23.15
N SER A 857 -30.60 -9.65 24.35
CA SER A 857 -31.72 -10.26 25.09
C SER A 857 -33.11 -9.90 24.52
N MET A 858 -33.21 -8.86 23.68
CA MET A 858 -34.45 -8.47 23.00
C MET A 858 -34.58 -9.07 21.58
N HIS A 859 -33.61 -9.88 21.15
CA HIS A 859 -33.58 -10.48 19.81
C HIS A 859 -33.28 -11.98 19.84
N SER A 860 -33.79 -12.70 18.86
CA SER A 860 -33.36 -14.08 18.58
C SER A 860 -32.16 -14.09 17.61
N PRO A 861 -31.19 -15.01 17.79
CA PRO A 861 -30.16 -15.26 16.79
C PRO A 861 -30.74 -15.57 15.41
N ILE A 862 -30.14 -15.02 14.35
CA ILE A 862 -30.59 -15.25 12.97
C ILE A 862 -30.00 -16.57 12.45
N ALA A 863 -30.88 -17.51 12.11
CA ALA A 863 -30.52 -18.81 11.56
C ALA A 863 -30.19 -18.72 10.06
N TYR A 864 -29.02 -18.17 9.74
CA TYR A 864 -28.53 -18.10 8.37
C TYR A 864 -28.33 -19.50 7.75
N PRO A 865 -28.62 -19.69 6.44
CA PRO A 865 -28.45 -20.97 5.78
C PRO A 865 -26.96 -21.38 5.72
N PRO A 866 -26.67 -22.70 5.57
CA PRO A 866 -25.36 -23.19 5.14
C PRO A 866 -24.93 -22.59 3.80
N PHE A 867 -23.63 -22.56 3.55
CA PHE A 867 -23.08 -22.09 2.28
C PHE A 867 -23.20 -23.16 1.18
N GLU A 868 -23.55 -22.74 -0.03
CA GLU A 868 -23.66 -23.59 -1.23
C GLU A 868 -22.65 -23.11 -2.28
N ALA A 869 -21.46 -23.69 -2.35
CA ALA A 869 -20.48 -23.29 -3.36
C ALA A 869 -20.95 -23.66 -4.78
N PRO A 870 -20.68 -22.84 -5.83
CA PRO A 870 -20.01 -21.53 -5.78
C PRO A 870 -20.92 -20.37 -5.35
N LEU A 871 -22.25 -20.56 -5.33
CA LEU A 871 -23.27 -19.54 -5.12
C LEU A 871 -23.06 -18.72 -3.83
N SER A 872 -22.68 -19.36 -2.73
CA SER A 872 -22.31 -18.73 -1.47
C SER A 872 -21.11 -19.43 -0.79
N THR A 873 -20.29 -18.66 -0.07
CA THR A 873 -19.07 -19.16 0.60
C THR A 873 -18.94 -18.62 2.04
N ASP A 874 -18.01 -19.18 2.80
CA ASP A 874 -17.53 -18.55 4.04
C ASP A 874 -16.86 -17.19 3.78
N LEU A 875 -16.62 -16.46 4.87
CA LEU A 875 -16.09 -15.10 4.82
C LEU A 875 -14.61 -15.03 4.43
N LEU A 876 -13.76 -15.98 4.82
CA LEU A 876 -12.32 -15.93 4.54
C LEU A 876 -12.05 -16.21 3.05
N THR A 877 -12.78 -17.15 2.45
CA THR A 877 -12.81 -17.35 0.99
C THR A 877 -13.24 -16.09 0.24
N SER A 878 -14.08 -15.24 0.83
CA SER A 878 -14.43 -13.94 0.27
C SER A 878 -13.36 -12.86 0.52
N VAL A 879 -12.74 -12.84 1.70
CA VAL A 879 -11.65 -11.90 2.03
C VAL A 879 -10.44 -12.08 1.08
N ALA A 880 -10.12 -13.32 0.69
CA ALA A 880 -9.08 -13.58 -0.31
C ALA A 880 -9.33 -12.82 -1.64
N LEU A 881 -10.59 -12.73 -2.09
CA LEU A 881 -11.00 -12.02 -3.32
C LEU A 881 -11.02 -10.48 -3.18
N THR A 882 -10.54 -9.95 -2.06
CA THR A 882 -10.23 -8.51 -1.88
C THR A 882 -8.75 -8.19 -2.10
N GLY A 883 -7.87 -9.21 -2.11
CA GLY A 883 -6.42 -9.05 -2.11
C GLY A 883 -5.83 -8.38 -0.85
N THR A 884 -6.63 -8.13 0.19
CA THR A 884 -6.20 -7.35 1.36
C THR A 884 -5.04 -7.99 2.11
N ASN A 885 -4.06 -7.16 2.47
CA ASN A 885 -2.91 -7.56 3.27
C ASN A 885 -2.30 -6.35 3.99
N HIS A 886 -1.58 -6.62 5.07
CA HIS A 886 -0.81 -5.67 5.88
C HIS A 886 0.41 -6.42 6.44
N ALA A 887 1.47 -5.72 6.85
CA ALA A 887 2.51 -6.35 7.66
C ALA A 887 1.92 -6.78 9.02
N GLU A 888 2.12 -8.03 9.43
CA GLU A 888 1.46 -8.60 10.63
C GLU A 888 1.97 -7.95 11.93
N ASP A 889 3.28 -7.75 12.03
CA ASP A 889 3.95 -7.01 13.10
C ASP A 889 3.92 -5.50 12.80
N GLN A 890 2.74 -4.89 12.82
CA GLN A 890 2.60 -3.43 12.80
C GLN A 890 1.58 -2.96 13.86
N PRO A 891 1.59 -1.67 14.26
CA PRO A 891 0.59 -1.10 15.15
C PRO A 891 -0.86 -1.45 14.80
N VAL A 892 -1.67 -1.80 15.80
CA VAL A 892 -3.08 -2.13 15.59
C VAL A 892 -3.86 -0.86 15.28
N HIS A 893 -4.05 -0.58 13.99
CA HIS A 893 -4.74 0.60 13.46
C HIS A 893 -6.25 0.67 13.82
N LEU A 894 -6.77 -0.32 14.54
CA LEU A 894 -8.16 -0.45 14.99
C LEU A 894 -8.20 -0.33 16.52
N ARG A 895 -8.17 0.91 17.00
CA ARG A 895 -7.83 1.25 18.38
C ARG A 895 -9.04 1.16 19.30
N VAL A 896 -8.88 0.56 20.49
CA VAL A 896 -9.92 0.46 21.53
C VAL A 896 -9.96 1.75 22.38
N VAL A 897 -10.39 2.83 21.73
CA VAL A 897 -10.55 4.17 22.30
C VAL A 897 -11.64 4.94 21.53
N GLN A 898 -12.35 5.83 22.23
CA GLN A 898 -13.32 6.77 21.65
C GLN A 898 -12.59 7.83 20.81
N THR A 899 -13.14 8.21 19.65
CA THR A 899 -12.44 9.09 18.69
C THR A 899 -12.01 10.42 19.30
N ARG A 900 -12.87 11.13 20.03
CA ARG A 900 -12.47 12.37 20.72
C ARG A 900 -11.27 12.17 21.66
N LYS A 901 -11.22 11.08 22.44
CA LYS A 901 -10.08 10.81 23.34
C LYS A 901 -8.78 10.53 22.58
N TYR A 902 -8.87 9.88 21.41
CA TYR A 902 -7.71 9.71 20.54
C TYR A 902 -7.22 11.06 19.98
N VAL A 903 -8.13 11.91 19.48
CA VAL A 903 -7.81 13.27 19.01
C VAL A 903 -7.18 14.10 20.13
N ASP A 904 -7.76 14.09 21.33
CA ASP A 904 -7.24 14.77 22.51
C ASP A 904 -5.82 14.27 22.88
N SER A 905 -5.47 13.00 22.60
CA SER A 905 -4.13 12.46 22.83
C SER A 905 -3.10 12.92 21.78
N LEU A 906 -3.49 12.98 20.49
CA LEU A 906 -2.61 13.48 19.42
C LEU A 906 -2.21 14.93 19.67
N THR A 907 -3.17 15.79 20.01
CA THR A 907 -2.95 17.22 20.27
C THR A 907 -2.08 17.46 21.51
N LYS A 908 -2.13 16.57 22.51
CA LYS A 908 -1.30 16.65 23.72
C LYS A 908 0.12 16.13 23.53
N ARG A 909 0.31 15.02 22.81
CA ARG A 909 1.62 14.38 22.60
C ARG A 909 2.38 14.87 21.37
N GLY A 910 1.79 15.78 20.58
CA GLY A 910 2.43 16.40 19.43
C GLY A 910 2.67 15.46 18.25
N GLY A 911 2.07 14.26 18.24
CA GLY A 911 2.40 13.21 17.29
C GLY A 911 1.51 11.96 17.40
N ASN A 912 1.84 10.93 16.62
CA ASN A 912 1.18 9.62 16.66
C ASN A 912 1.28 8.96 18.04
N SER A 913 0.18 8.88 18.81
CA SER A 913 0.13 8.15 20.09
C SER A 913 -0.17 6.66 19.90
N ALA A 914 0.13 5.82 20.90
CA ALA A 914 -0.18 4.39 20.93
C ALA A 914 -1.55 4.07 21.59
N VAL A 915 -2.24 5.08 22.12
CA VAL A 915 -3.53 4.95 22.82
C VAL A 915 -4.54 4.09 22.03
N GLY A 916 -5.04 3.03 22.67
CA GLY A 916 -5.99 2.08 22.13
C GLY A 916 -5.40 0.96 21.25
N ALA A 917 -4.11 0.99 20.91
CA ALA A 917 -3.47 -0.06 20.10
C ALA A 917 -3.24 -1.38 20.88
N GLY A 918 -3.35 -1.37 22.21
CA GLY A 918 -3.15 -2.51 23.11
C GLY A 918 -2.11 -2.25 24.20
N ALA A 919 -2.18 -3.00 25.31
CA ALA A 919 -1.36 -2.74 26.49
C ALA A 919 0.15 -2.76 26.24
N GLY A 920 0.64 -3.67 25.38
CA GLY A 920 2.07 -3.72 25.01
C GLY A 920 2.56 -2.53 24.19
N ALA A 921 1.66 -1.88 23.42
CA ALA A 921 1.97 -0.68 22.66
C ALA A 921 1.97 0.57 23.56
N VAL A 922 0.95 0.72 24.40
CA VAL A 922 0.87 1.81 25.38
C VAL A 922 2.01 1.73 26.40
N ALA A 923 2.38 0.53 26.86
CA ALA A 923 3.52 0.35 27.76
C ALA A 923 4.84 0.81 27.12
N SER A 924 5.03 0.56 25.82
CA SER A 924 6.24 1.02 25.13
C SER A 924 6.23 2.53 24.82
N GLU A 925 5.08 3.14 24.52
CA GLU A 925 5.00 4.60 24.41
C GLU A 925 5.33 5.25 25.77
N ALA A 926 4.72 4.76 26.85
CA ALA A 926 4.92 5.29 28.19
C ALA A 926 6.35 5.10 28.72
N GLU A 927 7.03 4.00 28.37
CA GLU A 927 8.47 3.81 28.58
C GLU A 927 9.28 4.97 27.95
N ALA A 928 8.99 5.32 26.70
CA ALA A 928 9.68 6.39 25.98
C ALA A 928 9.35 7.82 26.46
N LEU A 929 8.21 7.99 27.15
CA LEU A 929 7.82 9.27 27.78
C LEU A 929 8.45 9.42 29.17
N VAL A 930 8.61 8.32 29.92
CA VAL A 930 9.35 8.31 31.20
C VAL A 930 10.85 8.55 30.96
N ASP A 931 11.46 7.87 29.98
CA ASP A 931 12.87 8.06 29.63
C ASP A 931 13.17 9.46 29.08
N ALA A 932 12.15 10.18 28.58
CA ALA A 932 12.24 11.57 28.12
C ALA A 932 11.93 12.62 29.21
N GLU A 933 11.71 12.20 30.47
CA GLU A 933 11.24 13.06 31.58
C GLU A 933 9.89 13.78 31.30
N GLN A 934 9.06 13.23 30.39
CA GLN A 934 7.78 13.80 29.95
C GLN A 934 6.56 13.28 30.74
N GLU A 935 6.62 12.06 31.27
CA GLU A 935 5.61 11.47 32.18
C GLU A 935 6.29 10.77 33.36
N SER A 936 5.61 10.64 34.50
CA SER A 936 6.14 9.87 35.65
C SER A 936 5.84 8.37 35.54
N THR A 937 6.64 7.54 36.21
CA THR A 937 6.47 6.07 36.22
C THR A 937 5.09 5.61 36.73
N GLU A 938 4.44 6.39 37.61
CA GLU A 938 3.08 6.06 38.08
C GLU A 938 2.02 6.47 37.05
N GLU A 939 2.18 7.59 36.33
CA GLU A 939 1.30 7.96 35.21
C GLU A 939 1.38 6.94 34.08
N ALA A 940 2.60 6.57 33.66
CA ALA A 940 2.88 5.54 32.66
C ALA A 940 2.21 4.18 32.99
N LYS A 941 2.21 3.79 34.27
CA LYS A 941 1.53 2.58 34.74
C LYS A 941 0.00 2.72 34.70
N ASN A 942 -0.54 3.87 35.10
CA ASN A 942 -1.98 4.14 35.05
C ASN A 942 -2.51 4.16 33.61
N GLU A 943 -1.74 4.63 32.63
CA GLU A 943 -2.06 4.54 31.19
C GLU A 943 -2.27 3.08 30.73
N VAL A 944 -1.34 2.19 31.11
CA VAL A 944 -1.35 0.77 30.74
C VAL A 944 -2.52 0.04 31.40
N ASP A 945 -2.80 0.31 32.67
CA ASP A 945 -3.94 -0.29 33.36
C ASP A 945 -5.28 0.28 32.86
N GLU A 946 -5.34 1.54 32.42
CA GLU A 946 -6.49 2.14 31.71
C GLU A 946 -6.71 1.52 30.31
N GLU A 947 -5.65 1.18 29.58
CA GLU A 947 -5.73 0.44 28.30
C GLU A 947 -6.33 -0.96 28.50
N LYS A 948 -5.84 -1.72 29.49
CA LYS A 948 -6.44 -3.02 29.85
C LYS A 948 -7.90 -2.86 30.27
N ARG A 949 -8.21 -1.86 31.11
CA ARG A 949 -9.57 -1.57 31.58
C ARG A 949 -10.52 -1.23 30.43
N ARG A 950 -10.08 -0.44 29.44
CA ARG A 950 -10.87 -0.14 28.22
C ARG A 950 -11.14 -1.39 27.41
N ARG A 951 -10.14 -2.24 27.18
CA ARG A 951 -10.29 -3.51 26.44
C ARG A 951 -11.21 -4.50 27.16
N ARG A 952 -11.12 -4.57 28.48
CA ARG A 952 -12.01 -5.36 29.33
C ARG A 952 -13.45 -4.86 29.35
N GLU A 953 -13.67 -3.55 29.39
CA GLU A 953 -15.00 -2.95 29.32
C GLU A 953 -15.63 -3.12 27.94
N HIS A 954 -14.84 -3.01 26.86
CA HIS A 954 -15.27 -3.34 25.50
C HIS A 954 -15.80 -4.77 25.41
N VAL A 955 -15.06 -5.77 25.93
CA VAL A 955 -15.53 -7.16 25.96
C VAL A 955 -16.77 -7.31 26.84
N ARG A 956 -16.80 -6.68 28.03
CA ARG A 956 -17.94 -6.73 28.97
C ARG A 956 -19.24 -6.32 28.29
N VAL A 957 -19.27 -5.14 27.68
CA VAL A 957 -20.47 -4.59 27.06
C VAL A 957 -20.77 -5.31 25.75
N ASN A 958 -19.79 -5.40 24.84
CA ASN A 958 -20.07 -5.94 23.51
C ASN A 958 -20.42 -7.42 23.55
N VAL A 959 -19.76 -8.26 24.36
CA VAL A 959 -20.12 -9.69 24.48
C VAL A 959 -21.35 -9.87 25.38
N GLY A 960 -21.37 -9.25 26.57
CA GLY A 960 -22.41 -9.48 27.57
C GLY A 960 -23.78 -8.90 27.20
N GLU A 961 -23.81 -7.72 26.56
CA GLU A 961 -25.05 -6.99 26.26
C GLU A 961 -25.41 -7.06 24.76
N TYR A 962 -24.42 -7.12 23.87
CA TYR A 962 -24.60 -7.12 22.40
C TYR A 962 -24.06 -8.38 21.68
N ALA A 963 -23.88 -9.48 22.42
CA ALA A 963 -23.48 -10.81 21.91
C ALA A 963 -22.23 -10.84 21.02
N GLY A 964 -21.35 -9.84 21.07
CA GLY A 964 -20.13 -9.72 20.26
C GLY A 964 -20.36 -9.26 18.83
N LEU A 965 -21.27 -8.28 18.61
CA LEU A 965 -21.70 -7.75 17.30
C LEU A 965 -20.59 -7.69 16.23
N LEU A 966 -19.41 -7.15 16.55
CA LEU A 966 -18.31 -6.96 15.60
C LEU A 966 -17.82 -8.28 14.96
N GLY A 967 -17.90 -9.41 15.67
CA GLY A 967 -17.55 -10.74 15.14
C GLY A 967 -18.55 -11.31 14.13
N ARG A 968 -19.67 -10.60 13.86
CA ARG A 968 -20.65 -10.93 12.82
C ARG A 968 -20.81 -9.81 11.80
N ALA A 969 -20.79 -8.56 12.26
CA ALA A 969 -21.01 -7.39 11.43
C ALA A 969 -19.78 -7.00 10.60
N CYS A 970 -18.56 -7.34 11.05
CA CYS A 970 -17.34 -7.04 10.32
C CYS A 970 -17.29 -7.84 8.99
N PRO A 971 -17.24 -7.18 7.82
CA PRO A 971 -17.21 -7.83 6.51
C PRO A 971 -15.83 -8.43 6.15
N ALA A 972 -14.98 -8.72 7.15
CA ALA A 972 -13.66 -9.30 6.92
C ALA A 972 -13.08 -10.15 8.08
N GLY A 973 -13.88 -10.53 9.08
CA GLY A 973 -13.40 -11.42 10.16
C GLY A 973 -12.22 -10.85 10.97
N VAL A 974 -12.27 -9.55 11.26
CA VAL A 974 -11.18 -8.82 11.95
C VAL A 974 -11.29 -8.91 13.47
N TYR A 975 -12.48 -9.14 14.02
CA TYR A 975 -12.76 -9.11 15.45
C TYR A 975 -13.23 -10.48 15.94
N GLU A 976 -12.53 -11.04 16.91
CA GLU A 976 -12.83 -12.35 17.50
C GLU A 976 -12.88 -12.27 19.02
N TYR A 977 -13.86 -12.96 19.63
CA TYR A 977 -14.07 -13.01 21.08
C TYR A 977 -13.71 -14.39 21.61
N VAL A 978 -12.43 -14.74 21.51
CA VAL A 978 -11.91 -16.08 21.79
C VAL A 978 -11.95 -16.39 23.30
N PRO A 979 -11.98 -17.68 23.69
CA PRO A 979 -11.80 -18.06 25.09
C PRO A 979 -10.49 -17.53 25.68
N GLU A 980 -10.55 -17.11 26.94
CA GLU A 980 -9.39 -16.73 27.74
C GLU A 980 -8.86 -17.97 28.45
N GLU A 981 -7.65 -18.41 28.11
CA GLU A 981 -6.98 -19.52 28.79
C GLU A 981 -6.66 -19.16 30.24
N ALA A 982 -6.69 -20.15 31.14
CA ALA A 982 -6.56 -19.97 32.59
C ALA A 982 -5.12 -19.66 33.07
N THR A 983 -4.32 -18.95 32.27
CA THR A 983 -3.10 -18.26 32.70
C THR A 983 -3.48 -17.11 33.63
N GLY A 984 -2.85 -17.02 34.81
CA GLY A 984 -3.35 -16.27 35.97
C GLY A 984 -3.43 -14.73 35.91
N GLU A 985 -3.36 -14.12 34.72
CA GLU A 985 -3.34 -12.66 34.51
C GLU A 985 -4.49 -12.18 33.60
N ALA A 986 -5.71 -12.64 33.87
CA ALA A 986 -6.94 -12.24 33.16
C ALA A 986 -7.32 -10.76 33.43
N GLN A 987 -6.57 -9.82 32.84
CA GLN A 987 -6.73 -8.36 33.01
C GLN A 987 -7.43 -7.68 31.82
N GLU A 988 -7.31 -8.20 30.59
CA GLU A 988 -8.02 -7.67 29.41
C GLU A 988 -9.35 -8.39 29.12
N GLY A 989 -9.55 -9.61 29.63
CA GLY A 989 -10.75 -10.40 29.37
C GLY A 989 -11.92 -10.16 30.33
N TRP A 990 -13.10 -10.60 29.92
CA TRP A 990 -14.31 -10.63 30.75
C TRP A 990 -15.11 -11.92 30.51
N ASN A 991 -15.60 -12.52 31.59
CA ASN A 991 -16.41 -13.75 31.61
C ASN A 991 -15.81 -14.91 30.78
N GLY A 992 -14.48 -15.07 30.80
CA GLY A 992 -13.78 -16.12 30.07
C GLY A 992 -13.60 -15.86 28.57
N HIS A 993 -13.84 -14.63 28.09
CA HIS A 993 -13.55 -14.21 26.72
C HIS A 993 -12.56 -13.05 26.69
N LYS A 994 -11.70 -13.00 25.66
CA LYS A 994 -10.81 -11.87 25.35
C LYS A 994 -10.98 -11.40 23.90
N LEU A 995 -10.72 -10.12 23.64
CA LEU A 995 -10.76 -9.56 22.29
C LEU A 995 -9.46 -9.82 21.53
N VAL A 996 -9.57 -10.45 20.36
CA VAL A 996 -8.51 -10.55 19.37
C VAL A 996 -8.85 -9.67 18.16
N ILE A 997 -7.84 -8.93 17.68
CA ILE A 997 -7.95 -8.06 16.51
C ILE A 997 -6.96 -8.53 15.43
N ASN A 998 -7.51 -9.17 14.41
CA ASN A 998 -6.85 -9.67 13.19
C ASN A 998 -6.77 -8.53 12.16
N SER A 999 -6.05 -7.46 12.52
CA SER A 999 -5.96 -6.20 11.76
C SER A 999 -5.46 -6.40 10.32
N GLN A 1000 -4.69 -7.45 10.04
CA GLN A 1000 -4.20 -7.81 8.71
C GLN A 1000 -5.33 -8.10 7.71
N ASN A 1001 -6.50 -8.54 8.18
CA ASN A 1001 -7.67 -8.80 7.33
C ASN A 1001 -8.46 -7.52 6.98
N CYS A 1002 -8.11 -6.34 7.51
CA CYS A 1002 -9.01 -5.19 7.46
C CYS A 1002 -9.18 -4.60 6.04
N ILE A 1003 -10.35 -4.79 5.42
CA ILE A 1003 -10.69 -4.20 4.12
C ILE A 1003 -11.07 -2.71 4.17
N HIS A 1004 -10.67 -2.01 5.24
CA HIS A 1004 -10.86 -0.57 5.50
C HIS A 1004 -12.29 -0.03 5.36
N CYS A 1005 -13.31 -0.89 5.45
CA CYS A 1005 -14.71 -0.53 5.20
C CYS A 1005 -15.26 0.60 6.08
N LYS A 1006 -14.69 0.80 7.29
CA LYS A 1006 -15.07 1.69 8.40
C LYS A 1006 -16.33 1.30 9.22
N LEU A 1007 -16.95 0.14 8.98
CA LEU A 1007 -18.16 -0.30 9.71
C LEU A 1007 -17.97 -0.35 11.24
N CYS A 1008 -16.83 -0.84 11.70
CA CYS A 1008 -16.56 -1.07 13.12
C CYS A 1008 -16.59 0.22 13.96
N ASP A 1009 -16.11 1.32 13.37
CA ASP A 1009 -16.06 2.65 13.95
C ASP A 1009 -17.49 3.24 14.08
N VAL A 1010 -18.29 3.11 13.01
CA VAL A 1010 -19.67 3.60 12.95
C VAL A 1010 -20.64 2.79 13.84
N LYS A 1011 -20.51 1.46 13.86
CA LYS A 1011 -21.56 0.54 14.36
C LYS A 1011 -21.26 -0.13 15.69
N VAL A 1012 -20.05 -0.03 16.26
CA VAL A 1012 -19.83 -0.58 17.61
C VAL A 1012 -20.71 0.18 18.64
N PRO A 1013 -21.59 -0.50 19.40
CA PRO A 1013 -22.54 0.17 20.31
C PRO A 1013 -21.88 1.05 21.37
N THR A 1014 -20.67 0.68 21.82
CA THR A 1014 -19.84 1.40 22.80
C THR A 1014 -19.15 2.66 22.24
N GLN A 1015 -19.14 2.85 20.91
CA GLN A 1015 -18.41 3.93 20.21
C GLN A 1015 -16.94 4.08 20.66
N ASP A 1016 -16.29 2.96 20.96
CA ASP A 1016 -14.94 2.84 21.52
C ASP A 1016 -13.95 2.16 20.56
N ILE A 1017 -14.29 2.06 19.27
CA ILE A 1017 -13.35 1.67 18.21
C ILE A 1017 -13.06 2.90 17.35
N THR A 1018 -11.79 3.31 17.31
CA THR A 1018 -11.32 4.36 16.39
C THR A 1018 -10.46 3.72 15.29
N TRP A 1019 -10.93 3.80 14.04
CA TRP A 1019 -10.17 3.44 12.87
C TRP A 1019 -9.14 4.54 12.57
N THR A 1020 -7.88 4.13 12.50
CA THR A 1020 -6.73 4.94 12.06
C THR A 1020 -6.09 4.29 10.84
N VAL A 1021 -5.21 5.01 10.14
CA VAL A 1021 -4.50 4.43 9.01
C VAL A 1021 -3.50 3.36 9.48
N PRO A 1022 -3.38 2.21 8.78
CA PRO A 1022 -2.21 1.34 8.89
C PRO A 1022 -0.96 1.99 8.29
N GLU A 1023 0.15 1.24 8.27
CA GLU A 1023 1.24 1.52 7.32
C GLU A 1023 0.67 1.64 5.89
N GLY A 1024 1.08 2.70 5.19
CA GLY A 1024 0.64 2.99 3.84
C GLY A 1024 0.97 1.87 2.84
N GLY A 1025 0.16 1.75 1.79
CA GLY A 1025 0.18 0.59 0.89
C GLY A 1025 -0.53 -0.65 1.44
N GLY A 1026 -0.72 -0.76 2.77
CA GLY A 1026 -1.56 -1.80 3.37
C GLY A 1026 -3.05 -1.60 3.07
N GLY A 1027 -3.82 -2.70 3.02
CA GLY A 1027 -5.25 -2.72 2.71
C GLY A 1027 -5.60 -3.50 1.44
N PRO A 1028 -6.88 -3.42 0.97
CA PRO A 1028 -7.36 -4.17 -0.17
C PRO A 1028 -6.71 -3.79 -1.51
N LYS A 1029 -6.84 -4.67 -2.50
CA LYS A 1029 -6.28 -4.57 -3.86
C LYS A 1029 -7.41 -4.71 -4.88
N TYR A 1030 -8.38 -3.81 -4.78
CA TYR A 1030 -9.61 -3.90 -5.57
C TYR A 1030 -9.40 -3.49 -7.03
N ASN A 1031 -9.52 -4.44 -7.96
CA ASN A 1031 -9.33 -4.16 -9.40
C ASN A 1031 -10.63 -3.89 -10.15
N LEU A 1032 -11.76 -4.47 -9.72
CA LEU A 1032 -13.04 -4.47 -10.44
C LEU A 1032 -14.22 -3.84 -9.67
N THR A 1033 -13.99 -3.29 -8.46
CA THR A 1033 -15.10 -2.86 -7.58
C THR A 1033 -15.57 -1.42 -7.80
#